data_AF-A0A7X9A0N1-F1
#
_entry.id   AF-A0A7X9A0N1-F1
#
_cell.length_a   1.000
_cell.length_b   1.000
_cell.length_c   1.000
_cell.angle_alpha   90.00
_cell.angle_beta   90.00
_cell.angle_gamma   90.00
#
_symmetry.space_group_name_H-M   'P 1'
#
loop_
_entity.id
_entity.type
_entity.pdbx_description
1 polymer ?
#
loop_
_entity_poly.entity_id
_entity_poly.type
_entity_poly.pdbx_seq_one_letter_code
_entity_poly.pdbx_strand_id
1 'polypeptide(L)'
;MAFLLSMDSHVLAGPGRSAIRQIQQWLNGTFANRRDFEIVACDGFVTRNTQKALLLAFQYELGMADGVANGNFGPGTRDGLRGVRLAPGATDGSKRYVRLLKVCLLFNEIDVPWSGTYDESTQTKVTSFQTFMELPVSATVEYGTWCALLVSSGDPDRPTAGIDTNEQMGSNKYRDLASKGYTHVGRYLTNAGAFLSLAEIEAFGRYGLNLLPIFQRRNDLPEHMTYDNGYDQGTDAIVRAREIGLPANSVIYAAADADFVGEVVERNVMEYFRGFKEAITVHGYGFTLGAYGPRLVCRAVIDRLYSSNVFISASSVGYSGNIGVPMPARWDYMQIAVDKRMILDGQGTAYDSVVVSSGAPQLRGASIAGAPTHRYGDRTSTGIDAVFAWMVRAEVFVQRSLEGETSRWSPGGGLRVICNFLRLDNYNDATWAAYFAPMFVNVVDFPTGAEYHLAAGLLNQRSKPVSGYDWSHFSATTLGYLLWGVPVPHVGNVSFVGDLGGWLLDLLSMFSGIDPDASTSAVEDYVFANVGSAGGSFGWKDLLADVDAYLVAFHTPTADANAVAVDWLRKIWIPSPARRVAEFYEVAFVSSATSVESYLQTFNWAADASVPGLDISPRSLVMSAGTIDFWPSLDQVLAAGRGFARALERASNDAEWDWK
;
A
#
# COMPACT_ATOMS: atom_id res chain seq x y z
N MET A 1 56.62 -1.83 15.80
CA MET A 1 57.11 -2.70 14.70
C MET A 1 56.02 -3.25 13.79
N ALA A 2 54.75 -3.34 14.21
CA ALA A 2 53.64 -3.76 13.31
C ALA A 2 53.42 -2.82 12.10
N PHE A 3 53.73 -1.52 12.25
CA PHE A 3 53.56 -0.48 11.22
C PHE A 3 54.36 -0.70 9.91
N LEU A 4 55.52 -1.36 9.95
CA LEU A 4 56.34 -1.62 8.76
C LEU A 4 55.91 -2.87 7.97
N LEU A 5 54.92 -3.60 8.49
CA LEU A 5 54.47 -4.88 7.93
C LEU A 5 52.98 -4.87 7.51
N SER A 6 52.30 -3.71 7.56
CA SER A 6 50.93 -3.59 7.06
C SER A 6 50.90 -3.22 5.57
N MET A 7 49.83 -3.61 4.89
CA MET A 7 49.56 -3.25 3.49
C MET A 7 48.81 -1.92 3.37
N ASP A 8 48.75 -1.13 4.44
CA ASP A 8 47.97 0.12 4.48
C ASP A 8 48.62 1.19 3.60
N SER A 9 47.80 1.87 2.79
CA SER A 9 48.29 3.01 2.02
C SER A 9 48.47 4.24 2.93
N HIS A 10 49.67 4.80 2.94
CA HIS A 10 49.98 6.05 3.64
C HIS A 10 50.12 7.28 2.72
N VAL A 11 49.75 7.09 1.45
CA VAL A 11 49.59 8.14 0.44
C VAL A 11 48.12 8.28 0.07
N LEU A 12 47.73 9.47 -0.36
CA LEU A 12 46.37 9.73 -0.82
C LEU A 12 46.03 8.78 -1.97
N ALA A 13 44.99 7.97 -1.80
CA ALA A 13 44.49 7.13 -2.89
C ALA A 13 43.75 8.00 -3.91
N GLY A 14 43.68 7.57 -5.18
CA GLY A 14 43.06 8.33 -6.27
C GLY A 14 41.66 8.89 -5.95
N PRO A 15 40.72 8.08 -5.42
CA PRO A 15 39.39 8.55 -5.01
C PRO A 15 39.32 9.09 -3.56
N GLY A 16 40.44 9.07 -2.83
CA GLY A 16 40.48 9.47 -1.42
C GLY A 16 40.34 10.98 -1.23
N ARG A 17 39.73 11.41 -0.11
CA ARG A 17 39.56 12.83 0.22
C ARG A 17 40.80 13.35 0.95
N SER A 18 41.38 14.44 0.45
CA SER A 18 42.56 15.08 1.05
C SER A 18 42.34 15.53 2.50
N ALA A 19 41.15 16.05 2.81
CA ALA A 19 40.76 16.43 4.17
C ALA A 19 40.72 15.22 5.13
N ILE A 20 40.23 14.07 4.66
CA ILE A 20 40.21 12.83 5.46
C ILE A 20 41.63 12.32 5.68
N ARG A 21 42.50 12.39 4.67
CA ARG A 21 43.91 12.06 4.83
C ARG A 21 44.60 12.94 5.88
N GLN A 22 44.34 14.24 5.87
CA GLN A 22 44.88 15.16 6.86
C GLN A 22 44.46 14.76 8.29
N ILE A 23 43.20 14.33 8.46
CA ILE A 23 42.70 13.81 9.74
C ILE A 23 43.40 12.50 10.13
N GLN A 24 43.54 11.55 9.21
CA GLN A 24 44.21 10.27 9.47
C GLN A 24 45.66 10.51 9.95
N GLN A 25 46.38 11.41 9.29
CA GLN A 25 47.73 11.82 9.71
C GLN A 25 47.73 12.48 11.09
N TRP A 26 46.75 13.33 11.39
CA TRP A 26 46.63 13.97 12.69
C TRP A 26 46.31 12.97 13.80
N LEU A 27 45.39 12.02 13.57
CA LEU A 27 45.06 10.95 14.50
C LEU A 27 46.31 10.13 14.84
N ASN A 28 47.05 9.70 13.82
CA ASN A 28 48.30 8.98 13.98
C ASN A 28 49.35 9.81 14.76
N GLY A 29 49.59 11.04 14.34
CA GLY A 29 50.58 11.91 15.01
C GLY A 29 50.23 12.27 16.45
N THR A 30 48.94 12.26 16.80
CA THR A 30 48.46 12.64 18.14
C THR A 30 48.42 11.46 19.10
N PHE A 31 47.99 10.28 18.63
CA PHE A 31 47.66 9.14 19.49
C PHE A 31 48.55 7.91 19.31
N ALA A 32 49.49 7.87 18.36
CA ALA A 32 50.33 6.68 18.11
C ALA A 32 51.22 6.24 19.29
N ASN A 33 51.42 7.09 20.30
CA ASN A 33 52.15 6.72 21.53
C ASN A 33 51.28 5.97 22.55
N ARG A 34 49.97 5.87 22.33
CA ARG A 34 49.06 5.08 23.17
C ARG A 34 49.17 3.62 22.77
N ARG A 35 49.32 2.73 23.76
CA ARG A 35 49.61 1.31 23.51
C ARG A 35 48.54 0.63 22.64
N ASP A 36 47.27 0.95 22.87
CA ASP A 36 46.15 0.30 22.20
C ASP A 36 45.63 1.10 20.99
N PHE A 37 46.36 2.14 20.57
CA PHE A 37 46.07 2.88 19.34
C PHE A 37 46.89 2.33 18.17
N GLU A 38 46.19 1.68 17.24
CA GLU A 38 46.78 1.22 15.99
C GLU A 38 46.87 2.36 14.99
N ILE A 39 48.03 2.50 14.33
CA ILE A 39 48.20 3.48 13.26
C ILE A 39 47.27 3.12 12.10
N VAL A 40 46.49 4.10 11.62
CA VAL A 40 45.56 3.92 10.50
C VAL A 40 46.19 4.31 9.16
N ALA A 41 45.65 3.75 8.08
CA ALA A 41 45.95 4.19 6.70
C ALA A 41 45.75 5.72 6.56
N CYS A 42 46.56 6.34 5.69
CA CYS A 42 46.47 7.76 5.34
C CYS A 42 46.06 7.92 3.87
N ASP A 43 45.04 7.18 3.47
CA ASP A 43 44.56 6.99 2.09
C ASP A 43 43.41 7.93 1.70
N GLY A 44 42.81 8.63 2.66
CA GLY A 44 41.68 9.53 2.45
C GLY A 44 40.30 8.87 2.50
N PHE A 45 40.18 7.62 2.98
CA PHE A 45 38.90 6.93 3.18
C PHE A 45 38.52 6.75 4.65
N VAL A 46 37.23 6.86 4.96
CA VAL A 46 36.71 6.54 6.30
C VAL A 46 36.41 5.04 6.35
N THR A 47 37.35 4.27 6.89
CA THR A 47 37.19 2.82 7.05
C THR A 47 36.75 2.46 8.47
N ARG A 48 36.42 1.19 8.71
CA ARG A 48 36.17 0.66 10.07
C ARG A 48 37.34 0.95 11.01
N ASN A 49 38.58 0.82 10.53
CA ASN A 49 39.77 1.11 11.33
C ASN A 49 39.88 2.60 11.66
N THR A 50 39.57 3.47 10.69
CA THR A 50 39.53 4.93 10.91
C THR A 50 38.45 5.32 11.93
N GLN A 51 37.26 4.71 11.88
CA GLN A 51 36.19 4.95 12.85
C GLN A 51 36.56 4.46 14.26
N LYS A 52 37.19 3.28 14.36
CA LYS A 52 37.71 2.74 15.63
C LYS A 52 38.77 3.67 16.22
N ALA A 53 39.67 4.21 15.40
CA ALA A 53 40.67 5.18 15.82
C ALA A 53 40.04 6.49 16.33
N LEU A 54 38.97 6.98 15.69
CA LEU A 54 38.20 8.12 16.20
C LEU A 54 37.61 7.84 17.59
N LEU A 55 37.00 6.67 17.80
CA LEU A 55 36.45 6.28 19.09
C LEU A 55 37.53 6.14 20.16
N LEU A 56 38.69 5.55 19.84
CA LEU A 56 39.85 5.49 20.74
C LEU A 56 40.35 6.89 21.11
N ALA A 57 40.48 7.78 20.11
CA ALA A 57 40.87 9.17 20.35
C ALA A 57 39.90 9.88 21.32
N PHE A 58 38.60 9.70 21.13
CA PHE A 58 37.59 10.19 22.07
C PHE A 58 37.77 9.61 23.47
N GLN A 59 37.91 8.30 23.59
CA GLN A 59 38.09 7.61 24.88
C GLN A 59 39.34 8.11 25.63
N TYR A 60 40.45 8.34 24.93
CA TYR A 60 41.65 8.93 25.53
C TYR A 60 41.47 10.38 25.96
N GLU A 61 40.79 11.20 25.15
CA GLU A 61 40.47 12.58 25.53
C GLU A 61 39.49 12.62 26.71
N LEU A 62 38.58 11.65 26.83
CA LEU A 62 37.73 11.44 28.02
C LEU A 62 38.52 10.96 29.26
N GLY A 63 39.80 10.59 29.10
CA GLY A 63 40.68 10.20 30.20
C GLY A 63 40.81 8.69 30.42
N MET A 64 40.31 7.85 29.51
CA MET A 64 40.48 6.40 29.62
C MET A 64 41.96 6.00 29.44
N ALA A 65 42.40 5.05 30.26
CA ALA A 65 43.74 4.49 30.17
C ALA A 65 43.84 3.42 29.06
N ASP A 66 45.08 3.09 28.68
CA ASP A 66 45.34 1.89 27.88
C ASP A 66 44.89 0.65 28.68
N GLY A 67 44.22 -0.28 28.03
CA GLY A 67 43.56 -1.46 28.60
C GLY A 67 42.09 -1.22 28.92
N VAL A 68 41.65 0.05 28.94
CA VAL A 68 40.26 0.45 29.15
C VAL A 68 39.65 0.98 27.86
N ALA A 69 40.37 1.86 27.15
CA ALA A 69 39.98 2.30 25.81
C ALA A 69 40.01 1.10 24.84
N ASN A 70 38.95 0.93 24.07
CA ASN A 70 38.73 -0.23 23.20
C ASN A 70 38.17 0.13 21.82
N GLY A 71 37.88 1.41 21.56
CA GLY A 71 37.34 1.88 20.30
C GLY A 71 35.87 1.53 20.06
N ASN A 72 35.14 1.09 21.10
CA ASN A 72 33.71 0.80 21.03
C ASN A 72 32.88 1.90 21.70
N PHE A 73 31.69 2.16 21.17
CA PHE A 73 30.74 3.10 21.75
C PHE A 73 29.92 2.47 22.90
N GLY A 74 30.62 2.04 23.96
CA GLY A 74 30.03 1.35 25.11
C GLY A 74 29.60 2.30 26.25
N PRO A 75 29.10 1.75 27.37
CA PRO A 75 28.62 2.52 28.53
C PRO A 75 29.62 3.58 29.01
N GLY A 76 30.89 3.23 29.20
CA GLY A 76 31.91 4.19 29.65
C GLY A 76 32.13 5.36 28.69
N THR A 77 32.03 5.13 27.37
CA THR A 77 32.12 6.21 26.37
C THR A 77 30.88 7.08 26.40
N ARG A 78 29.69 6.47 26.53
CA ARG A 78 28.42 7.17 26.67
C ARG A 78 28.42 8.07 27.90
N ASP A 79 28.82 7.55 29.06
CA ASP A 79 28.86 8.30 30.32
C ASP A 79 29.86 9.44 30.28
N GLY A 80 31.07 9.20 29.74
CA GLY A 80 32.07 10.25 29.56
C GLY A 80 31.58 11.39 28.65
N LEU A 81 30.90 11.05 27.54
CA LEU A 81 30.38 12.05 26.59
C LEU A 81 29.28 12.93 27.17
N ARG A 82 28.55 12.50 28.22
CA ARG A 82 27.56 13.37 28.88
C ARG A 82 28.20 14.62 29.50
N GLY A 83 29.48 14.54 29.87
CA GLY A 83 30.25 15.68 30.39
C GLY A 83 30.88 16.56 29.31
N VAL A 84 30.79 16.21 28.03
CA VAL A 84 31.45 16.95 26.93
C VAL A 84 30.45 17.88 26.25
N ARG A 85 30.57 19.18 26.56
CA ARG A 85 29.76 20.25 25.97
C ARG A 85 30.64 21.25 25.25
N LEU A 86 30.36 21.49 23.96
CA LEU A 86 31.03 22.53 23.17
C LEU A 86 30.01 23.56 22.68
N ALA A 87 30.33 24.84 22.87
CA ALA A 87 29.55 25.96 22.36
C ALA A 87 30.37 26.77 21.34
N PRO A 88 29.73 27.62 20.51
CA PRO A 88 30.44 28.56 19.64
C PRO A 88 31.49 29.37 20.40
N GLY A 89 32.67 29.52 19.82
CA GLY A 89 33.83 30.17 20.44
C GLY A 89 34.73 29.24 21.27
N ALA A 90 34.35 27.98 21.50
CA ALA A 90 35.22 27.01 22.19
C ALA A 90 36.55 26.80 21.43
N THR A 91 37.64 26.66 22.18
CA THR A 91 38.97 26.36 21.65
C THR A 91 39.57 25.13 22.32
N ASP A 92 40.37 24.37 21.58
CA ASP A 92 41.12 23.25 22.14
C ASP A 92 42.13 23.74 23.20
N GLY A 93 42.21 23.00 24.31
CA GLY A 93 43.15 23.25 25.40
C GLY A 93 43.97 22.01 25.71
N SER A 94 43.95 21.54 26.96
CA SER A 94 44.52 20.24 27.35
C SER A 94 43.80 19.06 26.69
N LYS A 95 42.55 19.28 26.28
CA LYS A 95 41.72 18.35 25.53
C LYS A 95 41.44 18.87 24.12
N ARG A 96 41.30 17.95 23.18
CA ARG A 96 41.20 18.23 21.73
C ARG A 96 39.78 18.08 21.17
N TYR A 97 38.77 18.42 21.96
CA TYR A 97 37.36 18.17 21.62
C TYR A 97 36.88 18.93 20.39
N VAL A 98 37.37 20.14 20.13
CA VAL A 98 36.97 20.92 18.94
C VAL A 98 37.51 20.26 17.69
N ARG A 99 38.78 19.82 17.69
CA ARG A 99 39.32 19.04 16.56
C ARG A 99 38.58 17.72 16.37
N LEU A 100 38.24 17.01 17.45
CA LEU A 100 37.43 15.80 17.36
C LEU A 100 36.03 16.05 16.79
N LEU A 101 35.39 17.20 17.11
CA LEU A 101 34.16 17.64 16.44
C LEU A 101 34.39 17.82 14.93
N LYS A 102 35.47 18.49 14.51
CA LYS A 102 35.78 18.66 13.08
C LYS A 102 36.00 17.31 12.39
N VAL A 103 36.68 16.36 13.04
CA VAL A 103 36.83 14.99 12.54
C VAL A 103 35.47 14.35 12.30
N CYS A 104 34.57 14.41 13.29
CA CYS A 104 33.24 13.83 13.16
C CYS A 104 32.44 14.45 12.01
N LEU A 105 32.47 15.78 11.88
CA LEU A 105 31.77 16.49 10.80
C LEU A 105 32.34 16.07 9.43
N LEU A 106 33.66 16.06 9.26
CA LEU A 106 34.31 15.68 8.00
C LEU A 106 34.05 14.21 7.62
N PHE A 107 34.01 13.31 8.60
CA PHE A 107 33.65 11.89 8.39
C PHE A 107 32.19 11.71 7.97
N ASN A 108 31.31 12.62 8.39
CA ASN A 108 29.92 12.68 7.94
C ASN A 108 29.73 13.51 6.65
N GLU A 109 30.81 13.74 5.87
CA GLU A 109 30.78 14.54 4.63
C GLU A 109 30.35 16.02 4.83
N ILE A 110 30.53 16.55 6.04
CA ILE A 110 30.24 17.95 6.37
C ILE A 110 31.54 18.74 6.40
N ASP A 111 31.79 19.50 5.33
CA ASP A 111 33.01 20.28 5.20
C ASP A 111 33.06 21.43 6.20
N VAL A 112 34.14 21.45 6.98
CA VAL A 112 34.48 22.49 7.96
C VAL A 112 35.98 22.78 7.93
N PRO A 113 36.41 24.02 8.20
CA PRO A 113 37.83 24.35 8.31
C PRO A 113 38.52 23.52 9.40
N TRP A 114 39.70 22.99 9.07
CA TRP A 114 40.54 22.27 10.02
C TRP A 114 41.21 23.24 10.99
N SER A 115 40.60 23.40 12.16
CA SER A 115 41.07 24.31 13.22
C SER A 115 40.75 23.75 14.60
N GLY A 116 41.46 24.26 15.61
CA GLY A 116 41.16 24.02 17.04
C GLY A 116 40.11 24.96 17.61
N THR A 117 39.35 25.65 16.77
CA THR A 117 38.39 26.69 17.16
C THR A 117 37.01 26.36 16.60
N TYR A 118 36.01 26.46 17.47
CA TYR A 118 34.61 26.40 17.11
C TYR A 118 34.20 27.78 16.58
N ASP A 119 34.51 28.01 15.31
CA ASP A 119 34.18 29.24 14.59
C ASP A 119 32.73 29.28 14.08
N GLU A 120 32.35 30.41 13.49
CA GLU A 120 31.03 30.64 12.90
C GLU A 120 30.70 29.62 11.79
N SER A 121 31.70 29.23 10.99
CA SER A 121 31.52 28.20 9.95
C SER A 121 31.10 26.86 10.57
N THR A 122 31.75 26.46 11.66
CA THR A 122 31.41 25.24 12.42
C THR A 122 30.02 25.36 13.04
N GLN A 123 29.69 26.53 13.59
CA GLN A 123 28.37 26.81 14.13
C GLN A 123 27.27 26.57 13.11
N THR A 124 27.40 27.15 11.91
CA THR A 124 26.43 26.93 10.84
C THR A 124 26.27 25.44 10.52
N LYS A 125 27.37 24.71 10.38
CA LYS A 125 27.34 23.27 10.05
C LYS A 125 26.74 22.41 11.15
N VAL A 126 27.03 22.69 12.42
CA VAL A 126 26.43 21.97 13.55
C VAL A 126 24.93 22.25 13.63
N THR A 127 24.50 23.50 13.46
CA THR A 127 23.08 23.86 13.42
C THR A 127 22.37 23.11 12.30
N SER A 128 22.93 23.11 11.08
CA SER A 128 22.35 22.36 9.94
C SER A 128 22.29 20.86 10.22
N PHE A 129 23.33 20.28 10.83
CA PHE A 129 23.33 18.86 11.22
C PHE A 129 22.27 18.54 12.26
N GLN A 130 22.11 19.39 13.28
CA GLN A 130 21.09 19.22 14.32
C GLN A 130 19.68 19.23 13.72
N THR A 131 19.39 20.20 12.86
CA THR A 131 18.12 20.26 12.12
C THR A 131 17.91 19.00 11.29
N PHE A 132 18.91 18.60 10.50
CA PHE A 132 18.82 17.47 9.59
C PHE A 132 18.65 16.11 10.31
N MET A 133 19.21 15.95 11.51
CA MET A 133 19.10 14.71 12.31
C MET A 133 17.93 14.71 13.31
N GLU A 134 17.05 15.72 13.23
CA GLU A 134 15.91 15.94 14.13
C GLU A 134 16.37 15.97 15.61
N LEU A 135 17.43 16.73 15.87
CA LEU A 135 17.97 16.98 17.21
C LEU A 135 17.56 18.38 17.70
N PRO A 136 17.59 18.63 19.01
CA PRO A 136 17.47 20.00 19.54
C PRO A 136 18.49 20.93 18.89
N VAL A 137 18.01 21.99 18.25
CA VAL A 137 18.84 22.95 17.51
C VAL A 137 19.28 24.06 18.45
N SER A 138 20.54 24.00 18.91
CA SER A 138 21.11 24.95 19.87
C SER A 138 22.48 25.48 19.46
N ALA A 139 23.03 24.97 18.35
CA ALA A 139 24.43 25.11 17.97
C ALA A 139 25.45 24.65 19.03
N THR A 140 24.99 24.07 20.14
CA THR A 140 25.84 23.48 21.17
C THR A 140 25.94 21.99 20.88
N VAL A 141 27.16 21.46 20.87
CA VAL A 141 27.40 20.02 20.73
C VAL A 141 27.35 19.41 22.12
N GLU A 142 26.26 18.70 22.38
CA GLU A 142 26.00 17.98 23.63
C GLU A 142 25.83 16.48 23.34
N TYR A 143 25.48 15.69 24.36
CA TYR A 143 25.41 14.23 24.28
C TYR A 143 24.69 13.71 23.02
N GLY A 144 23.48 14.21 22.72
CA GLY A 144 22.71 13.78 21.55
C GLY A 144 23.43 14.05 20.22
N THR A 145 24.00 15.26 20.07
CA THR A 145 24.78 15.64 18.87
C THR A 145 26.03 14.77 18.74
N TRP A 146 26.74 14.50 19.84
CA TRP A 146 27.91 13.61 19.83
C TRP A 146 27.54 12.20 19.40
N CYS A 147 26.47 11.63 19.97
CA CYS A 147 26.04 10.29 19.61
C CYS A 147 25.70 10.20 18.11
N ALA A 148 24.92 11.15 17.58
CA ALA A 148 24.50 11.16 16.18
C ALA A 148 25.68 11.32 15.20
N LEU A 149 26.74 12.01 15.62
CA LEU A 149 27.97 12.17 14.86
C LEU A 149 28.87 10.91 14.87
N LEU A 150 28.87 10.15 15.97
CA LEU A 150 29.80 9.04 16.21
C LEU A 150 29.29 7.67 15.79
N VAL A 151 27.99 7.42 15.94
CA VAL A 151 27.38 6.10 15.69
C VAL A 151 26.04 6.25 14.97
N SER A 152 25.66 5.21 14.23
CA SER A 152 24.46 5.24 13.38
C SER A 152 23.18 5.52 14.15
N SER A 153 23.01 4.88 15.31
CA SER A 153 21.82 4.97 16.16
C SER A 153 21.60 6.36 16.75
N GLY A 154 22.64 7.20 16.81
CA GLY A 154 22.63 8.34 17.71
C GLY A 154 22.44 7.91 19.16
N ASP A 155 21.73 8.72 19.95
CA ASP A 155 21.34 8.36 21.31
C ASP A 155 20.13 7.40 21.27
N PRO A 156 20.30 6.10 21.61
CA PRO A 156 19.23 5.11 21.52
C PRO A 156 18.11 5.33 22.55
N ASP A 157 18.33 6.20 23.52
CA ASP A 157 17.38 6.52 24.58
C ASP A 157 16.64 7.84 24.34
N ARG A 158 16.93 8.56 23.25
CA ARG A 158 16.20 9.80 22.94
C ARG A 158 14.71 9.51 22.68
N PRO A 159 13.80 10.39 23.13
CA PRO A 159 12.39 10.27 22.78
C PRO A 159 12.17 10.26 21.27
N THR A 160 11.23 9.44 20.80
CA THR A 160 10.87 9.34 19.38
C THR A 160 9.37 9.56 19.19
N ALA A 161 9.00 10.06 18.01
CA ALA A 161 7.59 10.20 17.62
C ALA A 161 7.02 8.92 16.99
N GLY A 162 7.89 8.01 16.55
CA GLY A 162 7.54 6.77 15.88
C GLY A 162 7.99 5.52 16.61
N ILE A 163 7.30 4.43 16.30
CA ILE A 163 7.72 3.05 16.58
C ILE A 163 7.51 2.18 15.34
N ASP A 164 8.15 1.02 15.29
CA ASP A 164 7.69 -0.10 14.47
C ASP A 164 7.61 -1.38 15.31
N THR A 165 6.75 -2.31 14.90
CA THR A 165 6.57 -3.58 15.63
C THR A 165 5.97 -4.65 14.73
N ASN A 166 6.32 -5.91 14.98
CA ASN A 166 5.67 -7.08 14.39
C ASN A 166 4.46 -7.55 15.23
N GLU A 167 4.27 -7.01 16.44
CA GLU A 167 3.20 -7.42 17.34
C GLU A 167 1.85 -6.91 16.83
N GLN A 168 0.89 -7.81 16.64
CA GLN A 168 -0.50 -7.42 16.36
C GLN A 168 -1.10 -6.76 17.59
N MET A 169 -1.67 -5.57 17.40
CA MET A 169 -2.18 -4.75 18.49
C MET A 169 -3.71 -4.57 18.40
N GLY A 170 -4.39 -4.68 19.54
CA GLY A 170 -5.80 -4.29 19.65
C GLY A 170 -5.97 -2.77 19.75
N SER A 171 -7.21 -2.28 19.53
CA SER A 171 -7.55 -0.84 19.56
C SER A 171 -7.06 -0.12 20.83
N ASN A 172 -7.13 -0.76 22.01
CA ASN A 172 -6.67 -0.16 23.27
C ASN A 172 -5.17 0.13 23.27
N LYS A 173 -4.34 -0.72 22.66
CA LYS A 173 -2.89 -0.50 22.58
C LYS A 173 -2.58 0.72 21.71
N TYR A 174 -3.29 0.92 20.60
CA TYR A 174 -3.17 2.12 19.77
C TYR A 174 -3.62 3.40 20.47
N ARG A 175 -4.70 3.35 21.25
CA ARG A 175 -5.11 4.46 22.12
C ARG A 175 -3.99 4.85 23.08
N ASP A 176 -3.42 3.85 23.76
CA ASP A 176 -2.37 4.06 24.74
C ASP A 176 -1.09 4.62 24.09
N LEU A 177 -0.72 4.15 22.89
CA LEU A 177 0.37 4.71 22.08
C LEU A 177 0.17 6.20 21.80
N ALA A 178 -1.01 6.57 21.27
CA ALA A 178 -1.34 7.96 21.00
C ALA A 178 -1.31 8.82 22.27
N SER A 179 -1.83 8.30 23.39
CA SER A 179 -1.79 9.00 24.70
C SER A 179 -0.38 9.23 25.24
N LYS A 180 0.58 8.40 24.83
CA LYS A 180 2.01 8.53 25.18
C LYS A 180 2.77 9.47 24.25
N GLY A 181 2.11 10.06 23.25
CA GLY A 181 2.69 11.03 22.32
C GLY A 181 3.26 10.43 21.03
N TYR A 182 3.08 9.13 20.80
CA TYR A 182 3.45 8.53 19.50
C TYR A 182 2.45 8.95 18.43
N THR A 183 2.97 9.27 17.24
CA THR A 183 2.19 9.74 16.09
C THR A 183 2.35 8.86 14.86
N HIS A 184 3.37 7.99 14.86
CA HIS A 184 3.78 7.18 13.72
C HIS A 184 3.97 5.73 14.16
N VAL A 185 3.39 4.77 13.44
CA VAL A 185 3.53 3.33 13.75
C VAL A 185 3.81 2.55 12.48
N GLY A 186 4.95 1.88 12.44
CA GLY A 186 5.32 0.92 11.41
C GLY A 186 4.70 -0.43 11.65
N ARG A 187 3.99 -0.91 10.62
CA ARG A 187 3.34 -2.23 10.61
C ARG A 187 3.60 -2.92 9.28
N TYR A 188 3.74 -4.23 9.36
CA TYR A 188 4.04 -5.04 8.20
C TYR A 188 2.79 -5.26 7.35
N LEU A 189 2.90 -5.12 6.03
CA LEU A 189 1.83 -5.49 5.10
C LEU A 189 1.73 -7.01 4.95
N THR A 190 2.86 -7.70 5.06
CA THR A 190 2.96 -9.17 4.97
C THR A 190 3.54 -9.74 6.26
N ASN A 191 3.81 -11.05 6.30
CA ASN A 191 4.28 -11.84 7.46
C ASN A 191 3.15 -12.43 8.33
N ALA A 192 3.16 -13.77 8.46
CA ALA A 192 2.11 -14.52 9.15
C ALA A 192 2.10 -14.15 10.65
N GLY A 193 0.94 -13.72 11.15
CA GLY A 193 0.77 -13.30 12.54
C GLY A 193 1.37 -11.92 12.88
N ALA A 194 1.95 -11.22 11.91
CA ALA A 194 2.55 -9.90 12.11
C ALA A 194 2.01 -8.81 11.18
N PHE A 195 1.17 -9.17 10.20
CA PHE A 195 0.55 -8.23 9.26
C PHE A 195 -0.40 -7.24 9.94
N LEU A 196 -0.55 -6.06 9.33
CA LEU A 196 -1.55 -5.04 9.65
C LEU A 196 -2.96 -5.56 9.36
N SER A 197 -3.80 -5.68 10.38
CA SER A 197 -5.19 -6.14 10.22
C SER A 197 -6.19 -5.00 9.96
N LEU A 198 -7.40 -5.33 9.51
CA LEU A 198 -8.49 -4.34 9.33
C LEU A 198 -8.85 -3.61 10.63
N ALA A 199 -8.89 -4.34 11.76
CA ALA A 199 -9.17 -3.75 13.06
C ALA A 199 -8.08 -2.74 13.50
N GLU A 200 -6.83 -2.97 13.09
CA GLU A 200 -5.75 -2.01 13.33
C GLU A 200 -5.96 -0.76 12.48
N ILE A 201 -6.32 -0.88 11.20
CA ILE A 201 -6.58 0.27 10.31
C ILE A 201 -7.66 1.19 10.88
N GLU A 202 -8.75 0.63 11.40
CA GLU A 202 -9.78 1.42 12.09
C GLU A 202 -9.21 2.17 13.31
N ALA A 203 -8.32 1.51 14.08
CA ALA A 203 -7.65 2.13 15.22
C ALA A 203 -6.72 3.27 14.79
N PHE A 204 -5.96 3.12 13.68
CA PHE A 204 -5.15 4.20 13.12
C PHE A 204 -6.00 5.43 12.81
N GLY A 205 -7.14 5.25 12.14
CA GLY A 205 -8.08 6.34 11.84
C GLY A 205 -8.66 6.98 13.10
N ARG A 206 -9.08 6.15 14.07
CA ARG A 206 -9.70 6.61 15.33
C ARG A 206 -8.77 7.41 16.22
N TYR A 207 -7.49 7.05 16.28
CA TYR A 207 -6.51 7.69 17.17
C TYR A 207 -5.56 8.65 16.46
N GLY A 208 -5.80 8.96 15.19
CA GLY A 208 -5.06 9.98 14.44
C GLY A 208 -3.60 9.62 14.19
N LEU A 209 -3.29 8.33 14.04
CA LEU A 209 -1.93 7.84 13.83
C LEU A 209 -1.57 7.79 12.33
N ASN A 210 -0.29 7.96 12.02
CA ASN A 210 0.26 7.71 10.70
C ASN A 210 0.82 6.29 10.60
N LEU A 211 0.53 5.61 9.48
CA LEU A 211 1.05 4.29 9.17
C LEU A 211 2.37 4.38 8.39
N LEU A 212 3.34 3.54 8.75
CA LEU A 212 4.53 3.27 7.93
C LEU A 212 4.40 1.85 7.36
N PRO A 213 4.00 1.68 6.08
CA PRO A 213 3.79 0.37 5.50
C PRO A 213 5.14 -0.32 5.23
N ILE A 214 5.44 -1.39 5.96
CA ILE A 214 6.67 -2.17 5.80
C ILE A 214 6.36 -3.44 5.02
N PHE A 215 7.16 -3.78 4.01
CA PHE A 215 7.07 -5.06 3.33
C PHE A 215 8.36 -5.85 3.49
N GLN A 216 8.28 -6.96 4.22
CA GLN A 216 9.43 -7.82 4.50
C GLN A 216 9.01 -9.29 4.49
N ARG A 217 9.72 -10.09 3.69
CA ARG A 217 9.76 -11.56 3.80
C ARG A 217 11.17 -11.98 4.22
N ARG A 218 11.69 -13.12 3.73
CA ARG A 218 13.10 -13.50 3.91
C ARG A 218 13.97 -12.63 3.02
N ASN A 219 14.60 -11.61 3.60
CA ASN A 219 15.34 -10.54 2.91
C ASN A 219 16.70 -10.26 3.59
N ASP A 220 17.33 -11.30 4.11
CA ASP A 220 18.51 -11.29 4.98
C ASP A 220 19.77 -11.92 4.36
N LEU A 221 19.69 -12.45 3.13
CA LEU A 221 20.79 -13.10 2.42
C LEU A 221 20.92 -12.63 0.97
N PRO A 222 22.12 -12.65 0.37
CA PRO A 222 22.33 -12.25 -1.02
C PRO A 222 21.49 -13.03 -2.04
N GLU A 223 21.25 -14.33 -1.81
CA GLU A 223 20.39 -15.16 -2.67
C GLU A 223 18.90 -14.77 -2.62
N HIS A 224 18.46 -14.06 -1.58
CA HIS A 224 17.12 -13.49 -1.52
C HIS A 224 17.04 -12.17 -2.32
N MET A 225 18.16 -11.49 -2.52
CA MET A 225 18.23 -10.18 -3.17
C MET A 225 18.34 -10.35 -4.69
N THR A 226 17.24 -10.77 -5.33
CA THR A 226 17.15 -10.99 -6.79
C THR A 226 16.01 -10.18 -7.39
N TYR A 227 16.09 -9.87 -8.69
CA TYR A 227 15.01 -9.21 -9.43
C TYR A 227 13.66 -9.94 -9.30
N ASP A 228 13.62 -11.24 -9.56
CA ASP A 228 12.37 -12.02 -9.54
C ASP A 228 11.71 -12.00 -8.15
N ASN A 229 12.48 -12.23 -7.08
CA ASN A 229 11.96 -12.10 -5.71
C ASN A 229 11.50 -10.67 -5.39
N GLY A 230 12.21 -9.64 -5.88
CA GLY A 230 11.78 -8.25 -5.77
C GLY A 230 10.44 -7.99 -6.46
N TYR A 231 10.30 -8.49 -7.69
CA TYR A 231 9.09 -8.37 -8.49
C TYR A 231 7.91 -9.10 -7.83
N ASP A 232 8.11 -10.33 -7.36
CA ASP A 232 7.09 -11.10 -6.64
C ASP A 232 6.65 -10.41 -5.35
N GLN A 233 7.61 -9.92 -4.55
CA GLN A 233 7.30 -9.20 -3.32
C GLN A 233 6.60 -7.87 -3.58
N GLY A 234 7.01 -7.12 -4.61
CA GLY A 234 6.30 -5.92 -5.04
C GLY A 234 4.87 -6.22 -5.50
N THR A 235 4.66 -7.37 -6.14
CA THR A 235 3.33 -7.85 -6.55
C THR A 235 2.44 -8.13 -5.36
N ASP A 236 2.95 -8.86 -4.37
CA ASP A 236 2.18 -9.09 -3.15
C ASP A 236 1.98 -7.81 -2.33
N ALA A 237 2.91 -6.86 -2.39
CA ALA A 237 2.78 -5.55 -1.76
C ALA A 237 1.64 -4.73 -2.37
N ILE A 238 1.57 -4.63 -3.71
CA ILE A 238 0.47 -3.90 -4.38
C ILE A 238 -0.88 -4.58 -4.15
N VAL A 239 -0.96 -5.92 -4.21
CA VAL A 239 -2.19 -6.65 -3.90
C VAL A 239 -2.63 -6.32 -2.48
N ARG A 240 -1.72 -6.42 -1.52
CA ARG A 240 -2.05 -6.18 -0.11
C ARG A 240 -2.42 -4.72 0.17
N ALA A 241 -1.68 -3.78 -0.40
CA ALA A 241 -1.93 -2.35 -0.25
C ALA A 241 -3.30 -1.97 -0.83
N ARG A 242 -3.66 -2.54 -1.99
CA ARG A 242 -4.99 -2.39 -2.57
C ARG A 242 -6.05 -3.08 -1.75
N GLU A 243 -5.84 -4.30 -1.27
CA GLU A 243 -6.79 -5.00 -0.40
C GLU A 243 -7.23 -4.14 0.79
N ILE A 244 -6.30 -3.47 1.47
CA ILE A 244 -6.59 -2.62 2.63
C ILE A 244 -6.97 -1.18 2.29
N GLY A 245 -6.92 -0.81 1.01
CA GLY A 245 -7.27 0.54 0.54
C GLY A 245 -6.25 1.61 0.93
N LEU A 246 -4.94 1.32 0.79
CA LEU A 246 -3.93 2.37 0.87
C LEU A 246 -4.13 3.38 -0.27
N PRO A 247 -4.08 4.70 -0.01
CA PRO A 247 -4.16 5.72 -1.04
C PRO A 247 -3.10 5.54 -2.12
N ALA A 248 -3.45 5.87 -3.37
CA ALA A 248 -2.50 5.93 -4.47
C ALA A 248 -1.28 6.82 -4.11
N ASN A 249 -0.11 6.49 -4.67
CA ASN A 249 1.18 7.14 -4.41
C ASN A 249 1.71 6.99 -2.96
N SER A 250 1.06 6.21 -2.08
CA SER A 250 1.62 5.88 -0.77
C SER A 250 2.99 5.21 -0.90
N VAL A 251 3.87 5.45 0.07
CA VAL A 251 5.20 4.82 0.13
C VAL A 251 5.10 3.45 0.80
N ILE A 252 5.71 2.43 0.20
CA ILE A 252 5.86 1.09 0.79
C ILE A 252 7.34 0.82 0.99
N TYR A 253 7.76 0.58 2.24
CA TYR A 253 9.16 0.34 2.60
C TYR A 253 9.52 -1.13 2.44
N ALA A 254 10.16 -1.48 1.33
CA ALA A 254 10.72 -2.81 1.08
C ALA A 254 12.03 -3.00 1.85
N ALA A 255 12.17 -4.15 2.52
CA ALA A 255 13.29 -4.40 3.42
C ALA A 255 14.46 -5.13 2.75
N ALA A 256 15.68 -4.66 3.02
CA ALA A 256 16.93 -5.41 2.89
C ALA A 256 17.57 -5.47 4.30
N ASP A 257 17.28 -6.56 5.02
CA ASP A 257 17.47 -6.66 6.47
C ASP A 257 18.74 -7.43 6.85
N ALA A 258 19.89 -6.94 6.38
CA ALA A 258 21.20 -7.48 6.70
C ALA A 258 22.30 -6.43 6.48
N ASP A 259 23.52 -6.72 6.95
CA ASP A 259 24.72 -5.91 6.69
C ASP A 259 25.28 -6.12 5.27
N PHE A 260 24.48 -5.83 4.25
CA PHE A 260 24.93 -5.92 2.85
C PHE A 260 25.95 -4.82 2.54
N VAL A 261 27.08 -5.22 1.94
CA VAL A 261 28.17 -4.31 1.55
C VAL A 261 28.82 -4.72 0.23
N GLY A 262 29.61 -3.81 -0.35
CA GLY A 262 30.40 -4.08 -1.56
C GLY A 262 29.55 -4.52 -2.74
N GLU A 263 30.05 -5.48 -3.53
CA GLU A 263 29.36 -5.97 -4.73
C GLU A 263 27.95 -6.53 -4.47
N VAL A 264 27.67 -7.01 -3.25
CA VAL A 264 26.33 -7.52 -2.90
C VAL A 264 25.29 -6.39 -2.97
N VAL A 265 25.63 -5.19 -2.49
CA VAL A 265 24.74 -4.04 -2.64
C VAL A 265 24.56 -3.74 -4.12
N GLU A 266 25.66 -3.69 -4.87
CA GLU A 266 25.65 -3.24 -6.25
C GLU A 266 24.94 -4.18 -7.22
N ARG A 267 25.02 -5.50 -7.00
CA ARG A 267 24.54 -6.53 -7.93
C ARG A 267 23.28 -7.24 -7.46
N ASN A 268 23.14 -7.50 -6.16
CA ASN A 268 22.01 -8.27 -5.64
C ASN A 268 20.92 -7.33 -5.12
N VAL A 269 21.27 -6.50 -4.12
CA VAL A 269 20.29 -5.61 -3.46
C VAL A 269 19.65 -4.65 -4.46
N MET A 270 20.43 -4.08 -5.38
CA MET A 270 19.87 -3.21 -6.43
C MET A 270 18.90 -3.94 -7.37
N GLU A 271 19.16 -5.20 -7.71
CA GLU A 271 18.26 -5.99 -8.57
C GLU A 271 16.93 -6.29 -7.86
N TYR A 272 16.97 -6.62 -6.57
CA TYR A 272 15.77 -6.76 -5.75
C TYR A 272 14.93 -5.49 -5.75
N PHE A 273 15.53 -4.33 -5.45
CA PHE A 273 14.79 -3.07 -5.42
C PHE A 273 14.31 -2.64 -6.81
N ARG A 274 15.04 -2.98 -7.88
CA ARG A 274 14.60 -2.76 -9.27
C ARG A 274 13.32 -3.54 -9.56
N GLY A 275 13.31 -4.84 -9.26
CA GLY A 275 12.11 -5.68 -9.42
C GLY A 275 10.94 -5.22 -8.57
N PHE A 276 11.19 -4.85 -7.31
CA PHE A 276 10.16 -4.33 -6.43
C PHE A 276 9.56 -3.01 -6.96
N LYS A 277 10.41 -2.06 -7.38
CA LYS A 277 9.98 -0.77 -7.94
C LYS A 277 9.12 -0.95 -9.19
N GLU A 278 9.54 -1.83 -10.09
CA GLU A 278 8.80 -2.14 -11.31
C GLU A 278 7.43 -2.72 -10.97
N ALA A 279 7.39 -3.70 -10.06
CA ALA A 279 6.17 -4.34 -9.63
C ALA A 279 5.15 -3.39 -8.95
N ILE A 280 5.58 -2.46 -8.10
CA ILE A 280 4.64 -1.55 -7.42
C ILE A 280 4.16 -0.39 -8.31
N THR A 281 4.71 -0.27 -9.53
CA THR A 281 4.35 0.77 -10.51
C THR A 281 3.51 0.14 -11.62
N VAL A 282 2.20 0.03 -11.41
CA VAL A 282 1.24 -0.41 -12.44
C VAL A 282 0.42 0.77 -12.97
N HIS A 283 -0.10 0.66 -14.20
CA HIS A 283 -0.91 1.73 -14.83
C HIS A 283 -2.09 2.19 -13.96
N GLY A 284 -2.26 3.51 -13.84
CA GLY A 284 -3.39 4.16 -13.17
C GLY A 284 -3.39 4.11 -11.64
N TYR A 285 -2.54 3.29 -11.00
CA TYR A 285 -2.55 3.09 -9.55
C TYR A 285 -1.19 2.60 -8.99
N GLY A 286 -0.21 3.51 -8.90
CA GLY A 286 1.15 3.19 -8.46
C GLY A 286 1.44 3.56 -7.00
N PHE A 287 2.25 2.74 -6.33
CA PHE A 287 2.88 3.07 -5.04
C PHE A 287 4.33 3.50 -5.25
N THR A 288 4.88 4.25 -4.31
CA THR A 288 6.28 4.68 -4.37
C THR A 288 7.17 3.72 -3.58
N LEU A 289 8.33 3.36 -4.13
CA LEU A 289 9.31 2.55 -3.44
C LEU A 289 9.89 3.34 -2.27
N GLY A 290 9.81 2.80 -1.05
CA GLY A 290 10.68 3.14 0.07
C GLY A 290 11.67 2.01 0.33
N ALA A 291 12.89 2.32 0.76
CA ALA A 291 13.88 1.29 1.11
C ALA A 291 14.18 1.27 2.61
N TYR A 292 14.02 0.11 3.24
CA TYR A 292 14.54 -0.17 4.58
C TYR A 292 15.87 -0.91 4.51
N GLY A 293 16.87 -0.42 5.25
CA GLY A 293 18.18 -1.07 5.35
C GLY A 293 19.27 -0.17 5.96
N PRO A 294 20.53 -0.63 5.99
CA PRO A 294 21.66 0.19 6.43
C PRO A 294 21.88 1.40 5.51
N ARG A 295 22.60 2.43 5.98
CA ARG A 295 22.83 3.68 5.24
C ARG A 295 23.37 3.46 3.82
N LEU A 296 24.29 2.50 3.65
CA LEU A 296 24.86 2.16 2.34
C LEU A 296 23.81 1.69 1.33
N VAL A 297 22.90 0.81 1.76
CA VAL A 297 21.79 0.32 0.94
C VAL A 297 20.86 1.47 0.57
N CYS A 298 20.44 2.26 1.57
CA CYS A 298 19.54 3.38 1.35
C CYS A 298 20.13 4.44 0.40
N ARG A 299 21.43 4.77 0.53
CA ARG A 299 22.12 5.66 -0.43
C ARG A 299 22.14 5.07 -1.83
N ALA A 300 22.48 3.78 -1.97
CA ALA A 300 22.51 3.13 -3.29
C ALA A 300 21.14 3.15 -3.98
N VAL A 301 20.05 2.95 -3.23
CA VAL A 301 18.68 3.05 -3.76
C VAL A 301 18.34 4.48 -4.19
N ILE A 302 18.68 5.49 -3.37
CA ILE A 302 18.49 6.90 -3.74
C ILE A 302 19.22 7.24 -5.04
N ASP A 303 20.51 6.88 -5.11
CA ASP A 303 21.39 7.30 -6.19
C ASP A 303 21.10 6.58 -7.52
N ARG A 304 20.70 5.30 -7.45
CA ARG A 304 20.55 4.44 -8.65
C ARG A 304 19.12 4.20 -9.09
N LEU A 305 18.15 4.24 -8.16
CA LEU A 305 16.73 4.02 -8.46
C LEU A 305 15.90 5.28 -8.28
N TYR A 306 16.49 6.41 -7.91
CA TYR A 306 15.81 7.70 -7.78
C TYR A 306 14.58 7.67 -6.86
N SER A 307 14.59 6.78 -5.85
CA SER A 307 13.62 6.86 -4.75
C SER A 307 14.18 7.80 -3.68
N SER A 308 13.40 8.80 -3.27
CA SER A 308 13.78 9.69 -2.17
C SER A 308 13.39 9.18 -0.78
N ASN A 309 12.74 8.01 -0.69
CA ASN A 309 12.12 7.51 0.53
C ASN A 309 12.93 6.38 1.15
N VAL A 310 13.44 6.59 2.36
CA VAL A 310 14.30 5.61 3.04
C VAL A 310 14.02 5.53 4.53
N PHE A 311 14.07 4.32 5.05
CA PHE A 311 13.94 3.97 6.46
C PHE A 311 15.24 3.31 6.93
N ILE A 312 16.03 4.05 7.70
CA ILE A 312 17.39 3.64 8.05
C ILE A 312 17.38 2.66 9.23
N SER A 313 17.95 1.47 9.03
CA SER A 313 18.30 0.52 10.10
C SER A 313 19.54 1.00 10.86
N ALA A 314 19.33 1.93 11.79
CA ALA A 314 20.41 2.67 12.44
C ALA A 314 20.84 2.08 13.80
N SER A 315 19.99 1.27 14.43
CA SER A 315 20.24 0.55 15.69
C SER A 315 21.45 -0.38 15.60
N SER A 316 21.71 -0.94 14.40
CA SER A 316 22.83 -1.82 14.11
C SER A 316 24.15 -1.06 13.95
N VAL A 317 24.70 -0.56 15.07
CA VAL A 317 25.97 0.21 15.11
C VAL A 317 27.19 -0.56 14.64
N GLY A 318 27.13 -1.90 14.61
CA GLY A 318 28.19 -2.78 14.14
C GLY A 318 28.21 -3.02 12.63
N TYR A 319 27.12 -2.69 11.94
CA TYR A 319 26.97 -2.92 10.51
C TYR A 319 27.96 -2.07 9.71
N SER A 320 28.71 -2.73 8.85
CA SER A 320 29.64 -2.15 7.90
C SER A 320 28.93 -1.17 6.96
N GLY A 321 27.68 -1.44 6.58
CA GLY A 321 26.85 -0.55 5.79
C GLY A 321 26.45 0.76 6.49
N ASN A 322 26.73 0.89 7.79
CA ASN A 322 26.54 2.11 8.59
C ASN A 322 27.86 2.81 8.94
N ILE A 323 28.94 2.06 9.10
CA ILE A 323 30.25 2.57 9.56
C ILE A 323 30.96 3.29 8.41
N GLY A 324 31.31 4.55 8.64
CA GLY A 324 31.96 5.39 7.62
C GLY A 324 31.03 5.80 6.47
N VAL A 325 29.74 5.49 6.58
CA VAL A 325 28.72 5.89 5.61
C VAL A 325 27.86 7.00 6.24
N PRO A 326 27.93 8.23 5.70
CA PRO A 326 27.10 9.32 6.20
C PRO A 326 25.62 9.07 5.93
N MET A 327 24.76 9.70 6.73
CA MET A 327 23.32 9.67 6.52
C MET A 327 22.97 10.13 5.08
N PRO A 328 22.03 9.48 4.38
CA PRO A 328 21.61 9.95 3.06
C PRO A 328 21.02 11.36 3.13
N ALA A 329 21.18 12.16 2.08
CA ALA A 329 20.76 13.58 2.06
C ALA A 329 19.25 13.79 2.32
N ARG A 330 18.43 12.74 2.19
CA ARG A 330 17.05 12.68 2.61
C ARG A 330 16.79 11.35 3.31
N TRP A 331 15.94 11.37 4.32
CA TRP A 331 15.48 10.19 5.03
C TRP A 331 14.09 10.47 5.63
N ASP A 332 13.27 9.42 5.71
CA ASP A 332 11.94 9.51 6.27
C ASP A 332 11.95 9.05 7.74
N TYR A 333 12.58 7.90 7.96
CA TYR A 333 12.56 7.21 9.24
C TYR A 333 13.95 6.69 9.61
N MET A 334 14.25 6.64 10.90
CA MET A 334 15.51 6.11 11.42
C MET A 334 15.25 5.27 12.67
N GLN A 335 15.42 3.96 12.56
CA GLN A 335 15.25 3.01 13.65
C GLN A 335 16.51 3.03 14.54
N ILE A 336 16.41 3.56 15.75
CA ILE A 336 17.58 3.86 16.60
C ILE A 336 17.83 2.84 17.72
N ALA A 337 16.82 2.04 18.06
CA ALA A 337 16.92 1.00 19.08
C ALA A 337 15.86 -0.07 18.80
N VAL A 338 16.22 -1.33 19.05
CA VAL A 338 15.38 -2.50 18.80
C VAL A 338 14.99 -3.21 20.09
N ASP A 339 13.92 -4.01 20.05
CA ASP A 339 13.46 -4.86 21.17
C ASP A 339 13.18 -4.10 22.47
N LYS A 340 12.76 -2.83 22.38
CA LYS A 340 12.30 -2.07 23.54
C LYS A 340 10.94 -2.59 24.00
N ARG A 341 10.60 -2.33 25.26
CA ARG A 341 9.29 -2.72 25.84
C ARG A 341 8.60 -1.54 26.47
N MET A 342 7.30 -1.44 26.24
CA MET A 342 6.41 -0.49 26.93
C MET A 342 5.13 -1.18 27.36
N ILE A 343 4.47 -0.63 28.40
CA ILE A 343 3.16 -1.11 28.83
C ILE A 343 2.06 -0.42 28.03
N LEU A 344 1.27 -1.22 27.29
CA LEU A 344 0.08 -0.82 26.54
C LEU A 344 -1.06 -1.78 26.88
N ASP A 345 -2.23 -1.25 27.21
CA ASP A 345 -3.39 -2.02 27.65
C ASP A 345 -3.06 -2.99 28.80
N GLY A 346 -2.22 -2.55 29.74
CA GLY A 346 -1.74 -3.35 30.86
C GLY A 346 -0.77 -4.49 30.51
N GLN A 347 -0.39 -4.65 29.24
CA GLN A 347 0.50 -5.71 28.74
C GLN A 347 1.82 -5.13 28.24
N GLY A 348 2.90 -5.90 28.38
CA GLY A 348 4.21 -5.51 27.85
C GLY A 348 4.30 -5.77 26.34
N THR A 349 4.27 -4.71 25.54
CA THR A 349 4.39 -4.75 24.07
C THR A 349 5.84 -4.49 23.65
N ALA A 350 6.36 -5.30 22.73
CA ALA A 350 7.68 -5.12 22.13
C ALA A 350 7.63 -4.16 20.94
N TYR A 351 8.63 -3.30 20.81
CA TYR A 351 8.69 -2.31 19.74
C TYR A 351 10.13 -1.84 19.48
N ASP A 352 10.34 -1.30 18.29
CA ASP A 352 11.57 -0.62 17.90
C ASP A 352 11.34 0.90 17.89
N SER A 353 12.29 1.67 18.40
CA SER A 353 12.20 3.14 18.47
C SER A 353 12.57 3.77 17.13
N VAL A 354 11.67 4.57 16.56
CA VAL A 354 11.82 5.17 15.23
C VAL A 354 11.75 6.68 15.29
N VAL A 355 12.85 7.34 14.94
CA VAL A 355 12.86 8.78 14.72
C VAL A 355 12.16 9.08 13.39
N VAL A 356 11.32 10.11 13.40
CA VAL A 356 10.54 10.55 12.23
C VAL A 356 11.12 11.87 11.75
N SER A 357 11.51 11.91 10.48
CA SER A 357 11.92 13.13 9.79
C SER A 357 10.73 14.05 9.58
N SER A 358 10.93 15.35 9.72
CA SER A 358 9.95 16.38 9.37
C SER A 358 9.55 16.35 7.89
N GLY A 359 10.38 15.74 7.03
CA GLY A 359 10.09 15.51 5.61
C GLY A 359 9.39 14.18 5.29
N ALA A 360 9.11 13.33 6.30
CA ALA A 360 8.56 12.01 6.08
C ALA A 360 7.11 12.07 5.52
N PRO A 361 6.76 11.19 4.54
CA PRO A 361 5.41 11.08 4.03
C PRO A 361 4.37 10.82 5.14
N GLN A 362 3.25 11.52 5.08
CA GLN A 362 2.18 11.41 6.07
C GLN A 362 1.04 10.53 5.54
N LEU A 363 1.10 9.22 5.82
CA LEU A 363 0.00 8.30 5.53
C LEU A 363 -0.93 8.22 6.75
N ARG A 364 -1.91 9.12 6.80
CA ARG A 364 -2.86 9.22 7.91
C ARG A 364 -3.80 8.01 7.90
N GLY A 365 -4.05 7.42 9.08
CA GLY A 365 -5.01 6.33 9.22
C GLY A 365 -6.38 6.61 8.62
N ALA A 366 -6.87 7.85 8.78
CA ALA A 366 -8.17 8.27 8.28
C ALA A 366 -8.28 8.32 6.75
N SER A 367 -7.17 8.31 6.01
CA SER A 367 -7.18 8.23 4.54
C SER A 367 -7.16 6.80 4.00
N ILE A 368 -6.96 5.79 4.87
CA ILE A 368 -6.96 4.38 4.46
C ILE A 368 -8.41 3.91 4.40
N ALA A 369 -8.86 3.45 3.22
CA ALA A 369 -10.27 3.12 3.00
C ALA A 369 -10.75 1.88 3.77
N GLY A 370 -9.82 1.02 4.22
CA GLY A 370 -10.16 -0.29 4.79
C GLY A 370 -10.64 -1.25 3.72
N ALA A 371 -11.20 -2.41 4.10
CA ALA A 371 -11.77 -3.39 3.19
C ALA A 371 -13.20 -3.74 3.59
N PRO A 372 -14.04 -4.23 2.66
CA PRO A 372 -15.34 -4.80 2.98
C PRO A 372 -15.25 -5.87 4.06
N THR A 373 -16.20 -5.87 4.99
CA THR A 373 -16.28 -6.83 6.09
C THR A 373 -17.37 -7.89 5.90
N HIS A 374 -18.17 -7.76 4.83
CA HIS A 374 -19.14 -8.77 4.40
C HIS A 374 -18.48 -10.13 4.20
N ARG A 375 -19.26 -11.18 4.42
CA ARG A 375 -18.76 -12.56 4.41
C ARG A 375 -19.32 -13.32 3.23
N TYR A 376 -18.82 -12.99 2.05
CA TYR A 376 -19.13 -13.72 0.83
C TYR A 376 -18.26 -14.96 0.67
N GLY A 377 -17.03 -14.94 1.19
CA GLY A 377 -16.15 -16.10 1.28
C GLY A 377 -15.67 -16.36 2.70
N ASP A 378 -14.80 -17.35 2.81
CA ASP A 378 -13.99 -17.51 4.01
C ASP A 378 -13.10 -16.27 4.22
N ARG A 379 -12.71 -16.02 5.47
CA ARG A 379 -11.74 -14.97 5.75
C ARG A 379 -10.35 -15.44 5.36
N THR A 380 -9.63 -14.58 4.64
CA THR A 380 -8.19 -14.74 4.46
C THR A 380 -7.49 -14.71 5.83
N SER A 381 -6.23 -15.13 5.86
CA SER A 381 -5.40 -14.99 7.06
C SER A 381 -5.32 -13.54 7.56
N THR A 382 -5.53 -12.55 6.68
CA THR A 382 -5.52 -11.11 7.01
C THR A 382 -6.87 -10.55 7.47
N GLY A 383 -7.89 -11.41 7.57
CA GLY A 383 -9.24 -11.06 8.03
C GLY A 383 -10.12 -10.42 6.95
N ILE A 384 -9.67 -10.38 5.70
CA ILE A 384 -10.42 -9.86 4.55
C ILE A 384 -11.28 -10.98 3.96
N ASP A 385 -12.43 -10.61 3.40
CA ASP A 385 -13.25 -11.52 2.61
C ASP A 385 -12.47 -12.12 1.41
N ALA A 386 -12.49 -13.45 1.27
CA ALA A 386 -11.72 -14.12 0.22
C ALA A 386 -12.20 -13.78 -1.21
N VAL A 387 -13.49 -13.49 -1.41
CA VAL A 387 -14.01 -13.10 -2.73
C VAL A 387 -13.47 -11.72 -3.09
N PHE A 388 -13.56 -10.76 -2.18
CA PHE A 388 -12.98 -9.43 -2.38
C PHE A 388 -11.46 -9.48 -2.62
N ALA A 389 -10.72 -10.22 -1.79
CA ALA A 389 -9.27 -10.37 -1.95
C ALA A 389 -8.90 -11.02 -3.29
N TRP A 390 -9.69 -12.00 -3.75
CA TRP A 390 -9.49 -12.60 -5.07
C TRP A 390 -9.73 -11.58 -6.20
N MET A 391 -10.76 -10.73 -6.11
CA MET A 391 -11.03 -9.67 -7.09
C MET A 391 -9.89 -8.65 -7.17
N VAL A 392 -9.35 -8.20 -6.02
CA VAL A 392 -8.17 -7.32 -5.97
C VAL A 392 -6.99 -7.97 -6.72
N ARG A 393 -6.70 -9.23 -6.39
CA ARG A 393 -5.57 -9.97 -6.94
C ARG A 393 -5.74 -10.22 -8.44
N ALA A 394 -6.94 -10.57 -8.87
CA ALA A 394 -7.29 -10.74 -10.28
C ALA A 394 -7.02 -9.45 -11.06
N GLU A 395 -7.45 -8.30 -10.54
CA GLU A 395 -7.24 -7.01 -11.21
C GLU A 395 -5.77 -6.63 -11.33
N VAL A 396 -4.95 -6.84 -10.30
CA VAL A 396 -3.49 -6.61 -10.37
C VAL A 396 -2.85 -7.48 -11.45
N PHE A 397 -3.24 -8.76 -11.55
CA PHE A 397 -2.65 -9.66 -12.55
C PHE A 397 -3.10 -9.34 -13.96
N VAL A 398 -4.37 -8.99 -14.15
CA VAL A 398 -4.89 -8.54 -15.45
C VAL A 398 -4.14 -7.30 -15.90
N GLN A 399 -3.98 -6.29 -15.03
CA GLN A 399 -3.22 -5.07 -15.33
C GLN A 399 -1.82 -5.40 -15.83
N ARG A 400 -1.09 -6.24 -15.10
CA ARG A 400 0.28 -6.64 -15.47
C ARG A 400 0.39 -7.42 -16.76
N SER A 401 -0.61 -8.25 -17.06
CA SER A 401 -0.63 -8.98 -18.32
C SER A 401 -0.85 -8.08 -19.54
N LEU A 402 -1.35 -6.86 -19.33
CA LEU A 402 -1.73 -5.91 -20.37
C LEU A 402 -0.83 -4.65 -20.39
N GLU A 403 0.17 -4.55 -19.51
CA GLU A 403 1.08 -3.38 -19.35
C GLU A 403 1.87 -3.00 -20.61
N GLY A 404 1.98 -3.89 -21.60
CA GLY A 404 2.62 -3.61 -22.90
C GLY A 404 1.75 -2.89 -23.93
N GLU A 405 0.43 -2.77 -23.70
CA GLU A 405 -0.58 -2.36 -24.70
C GLU A 405 -1.23 -1.00 -24.33
N THR A 406 -0.41 -0.01 -23.98
CA THR A 406 -0.78 1.28 -23.35
C THR A 406 -1.86 2.12 -24.06
N SER A 407 -2.21 1.80 -25.31
CA SER A 407 -3.27 2.49 -26.05
C SER A 407 -4.69 1.98 -25.76
N ARG A 408 -4.86 0.90 -24.97
CA ARG A 408 -6.15 0.21 -24.77
C ARG A 408 -6.59 0.02 -23.32
N TRP A 409 -5.79 0.47 -22.34
CA TRP A 409 -6.27 0.54 -20.95
C TRP A 409 -7.25 1.72 -20.82
N SER A 410 -8.51 1.48 -21.21
CA SER A 410 -9.60 2.39 -20.95
C SER A 410 -10.00 2.35 -19.46
N PRO A 411 -10.66 3.38 -18.93
CA PRO A 411 -11.41 3.28 -17.67
C PRO A 411 -12.15 1.94 -17.57
N GLY A 412 -11.91 1.15 -16.51
CA GLY A 412 -12.61 -0.13 -16.28
C GLY A 412 -12.15 -1.34 -17.12
N GLY A 413 -11.04 -1.27 -17.86
CA GLY A 413 -10.54 -2.39 -18.68
C GLY A 413 -10.30 -3.69 -17.91
N GLY A 414 -9.72 -3.60 -16.70
CA GLY A 414 -9.52 -4.76 -15.82
C GLY A 414 -10.82 -5.41 -15.36
N LEU A 415 -11.83 -4.59 -15.02
CA LEU A 415 -13.15 -5.10 -14.64
C LEU A 415 -13.80 -5.87 -15.77
N ARG A 416 -13.73 -5.38 -17.01
CA ARG A 416 -14.29 -6.03 -18.19
C ARG A 416 -13.73 -7.43 -18.38
N VAL A 417 -12.40 -7.59 -18.23
CA VAL A 417 -11.71 -8.88 -18.30
C VAL A 417 -12.17 -9.82 -17.20
N ILE A 418 -12.22 -9.35 -15.95
CA ILE A 418 -12.63 -10.17 -14.81
C ILE A 418 -14.09 -10.58 -14.96
N CYS A 419 -14.99 -9.66 -15.29
CA CYS A 419 -16.40 -9.93 -15.48
C CYS A 419 -16.63 -10.90 -16.65
N ASN A 420 -15.93 -10.72 -17.77
CA ASN A 420 -15.99 -11.67 -18.87
C ASN A 420 -15.49 -13.07 -18.45
N PHE A 421 -14.47 -13.15 -17.60
CA PHE A 421 -13.98 -14.43 -17.08
C PHE A 421 -14.98 -15.12 -16.13
N LEU A 422 -15.57 -14.36 -15.20
CA LEU A 422 -16.46 -14.88 -14.17
C LEU A 422 -17.85 -15.21 -14.71
N ARG A 423 -18.41 -14.40 -15.63
CA ARG A 423 -19.73 -14.66 -16.20
C ARG A 423 -19.80 -16.02 -16.90
N LEU A 424 -18.69 -16.47 -17.50
CA LEU A 424 -18.66 -17.70 -18.30
C LEU A 424 -18.94 -18.98 -17.49
N ASP A 425 -18.99 -18.91 -16.17
CA ASP A 425 -19.42 -20.03 -15.33
C ASP A 425 -20.90 -20.40 -15.61
N ASN A 426 -21.77 -19.40 -15.81
CA ASN A 426 -23.22 -19.58 -15.96
C ASN A 426 -23.84 -18.88 -17.19
N TYR A 427 -23.16 -17.88 -17.77
CA TYR A 427 -23.67 -16.97 -18.80
C TYR A 427 -22.87 -17.11 -20.11
N ASN A 428 -22.83 -18.33 -20.66
CA ASN A 428 -21.99 -18.71 -21.82
C ASN A 428 -22.75 -19.36 -22.99
N ASP A 429 -24.09 -19.41 -22.95
CA ASP A 429 -24.91 -20.00 -24.00
C ASP A 429 -25.06 -19.09 -25.25
N ALA A 430 -25.86 -19.54 -26.22
CA ALA A 430 -26.09 -18.81 -27.47
C ALA A 430 -26.77 -17.45 -27.28
N THR A 431 -27.66 -17.33 -26.29
CA THR A 431 -28.35 -16.07 -25.97
C THR A 431 -27.35 -15.05 -25.44
N TRP A 432 -26.53 -15.45 -24.47
CA TRP A 432 -25.50 -14.57 -23.91
C TRP A 432 -24.36 -14.30 -24.90
N ALA A 433 -24.04 -15.24 -25.79
CA ALA A 433 -23.11 -15.02 -26.89
C ALA A 433 -23.62 -13.93 -27.84
N ALA A 434 -24.93 -13.92 -28.16
CA ALA A 434 -25.53 -12.87 -28.98
C ALA A 434 -25.54 -11.51 -28.25
N TYR A 435 -25.92 -11.50 -26.96
CA TYR A 435 -25.96 -10.28 -26.14
C TYR A 435 -24.59 -9.61 -25.99
N PHE A 436 -23.50 -10.39 -25.88
CA PHE A 436 -22.13 -9.86 -25.77
C PHE A 436 -21.37 -9.80 -27.11
N ALA A 437 -21.97 -10.18 -28.24
CA ALA A 437 -21.31 -10.18 -29.53
C ALA A 437 -20.64 -8.84 -29.91
N PRO A 438 -21.26 -7.66 -29.66
CA PRO A 438 -20.66 -6.36 -30.01
C PRO A 438 -19.33 -6.09 -29.31
N MET A 439 -19.10 -6.69 -28.14
CA MET A 439 -17.83 -6.57 -27.40
C MET A 439 -16.62 -7.02 -28.21
N PHE A 440 -16.81 -7.95 -29.15
CA PHE A 440 -15.72 -8.57 -29.92
C PHE A 440 -15.50 -7.94 -31.30
N VAL A 441 -16.27 -6.90 -31.65
CA VAL A 441 -16.23 -6.24 -32.95
C VAL A 441 -15.69 -4.81 -32.80
N ASN A 442 -14.37 -4.67 -32.61
CA ASN A 442 -13.61 -3.41 -32.69
C ASN A 442 -14.20 -2.18 -31.97
N VAL A 443 -14.77 -2.37 -30.78
CA VAL A 443 -15.02 -1.23 -29.87
C VAL A 443 -13.65 -0.79 -29.32
N VAL A 444 -13.25 0.45 -29.61
CA VAL A 444 -11.88 0.98 -29.33
C VAL A 444 -11.47 0.83 -27.86
N ASP A 445 -12.44 0.71 -26.94
CA ASP A 445 -12.22 0.62 -25.50
C ASP A 445 -12.28 -0.82 -24.92
N PHE A 446 -12.61 -1.85 -25.71
CA PHE A 446 -12.67 -3.23 -25.21
C PHE A 446 -11.40 -4.04 -25.51
N PRO A 447 -10.95 -4.92 -24.59
CA PRO A 447 -9.85 -5.82 -24.86
C PRO A 447 -10.10 -6.69 -26.10
N THR A 448 -9.06 -6.97 -26.88
CA THR A 448 -9.17 -7.90 -28.00
C THR A 448 -9.38 -9.34 -27.53
N GLY A 449 -9.86 -10.22 -28.41
CA GLY A 449 -9.97 -11.66 -28.09
C GLY A 449 -8.66 -12.26 -27.57
N ALA A 450 -7.51 -11.85 -28.12
CA ALA A 450 -6.19 -12.31 -27.68
C ALA A 450 -5.84 -11.85 -26.25
N GLU A 451 -6.16 -10.60 -25.90
CA GLU A 451 -5.95 -10.04 -24.57
C GLU A 451 -6.84 -10.74 -23.52
N TYR A 452 -8.10 -11.04 -23.86
CA TYR A 452 -8.96 -11.87 -23.02
C TYR A 452 -8.39 -13.27 -22.82
N HIS A 453 -7.88 -13.92 -23.87
CA HIS A 453 -7.29 -15.26 -23.75
C HIS A 453 -6.04 -15.27 -22.85
N LEU A 454 -5.18 -14.25 -22.99
CA LEU A 454 -4.00 -14.10 -22.14
C LEU A 454 -4.39 -13.96 -20.66
N ALA A 455 -5.28 -13.01 -20.37
CA ALA A 455 -5.72 -12.75 -19.01
C ALA A 455 -6.51 -13.93 -18.41
N ALA A 456 -7.38 -14.57 -19.18
CA ALA A 456 -8.09 -15.77 -18.76
C ALA A 456 -7.13 -16.93 -18.46
N GLY A 457 -6.03 -17.06 -19.22
CA GLY A 457 -4.97 -18.02 -18.93
C GLY A 457 -4.35 -17.81 -17.55
N LEU A 458 -4.10 -16.56 -17.16
CA LEU A 458 -3.57 -16.22 -15.83
C LEU A 458 -4.59 -16.43 -14.72
N LEU A 459 -5.85 -16.04 -14.94
CA LEU A 459 -6.93 -16.24 -13.98
C LEU A 459 -7.22 -17.73 -13.76
N ASN A 460 -7.15 -18.56 -14.80
CA ASN A 460 -7.31 -20.02 -14.71
C ASN A 460 -6.22 -20.73 -13.90
N GLN A 461 -5.03 -20.13 -13.78
CA GLN A 461 -3.97 -20.65 -12.91
C GLN A 461 -4.25 -20.39 -11.42
N ARG A 462 -5.33 -19.69 -11.09
CA ARG A 462 -5.70 -19.32 -9.72
C ARG A 462 -7.02 -19.98 -9.34
N SER A 463 -7.02 -20.65 -8.19
CA SER A 463 -8.25 -21.21 -7.64
C SER A 463 -9.21 -20.09 -7.22
N LYS A 464 -10.43 -20.14 -7.75
CA LYS A 464 -11.58 -19.36 -7.29
C LYS A 464 -11.90 -19.75 -5.84
N PRO A 465 -12.07 -18.81 -4.89
CA PRO A 465 -12.56 -19.15 -3.56
C PRO A 465 -14.01 -19.65 -3.64
N VAL A 466 -14.48 -20.34 -2.59
CA VAL A 466 -15.92 -20.57 -2.42
C VAL A 466 -16.59 -19.21 -2.21
N SER A 467 -17.61 -18.93 -3.02
CA SER A 467 -18.35 -17.66 -3.00
C SER A 467 -19.82 -17.91 -2.66
N GLY A 468 -20.30 -17.26 -1.62
CA GLY A 468 -21.71 -17.05 -1.33
C GLY A 468 -22.34 -15.94 -2.16
N TYR A 469 -21.52 -15.05 -2.73
CA TYR A 469 -21.92 -14.00 -3.65
C TYR A 469 -22.06 -14.54 -5.08
N ASP A 470 -23.13 -14.16 -5.77
CA ASP A 470 -23.30 -14.52 -7.18
C ASP A 470 -22.50 -13.59 -8.08
N TRP A 471 -21.19 -13.84 -8.09
CA TRP A 471 -20.27 -13.10 -8.95
C TRP A 471 -20.48 -13.37 -10.44
N SER A 472 -21.17 -14.45 -10.82
CA SER A 472 -21.38 -14.82 -12.22
C SER A 472 -22.48 -13.96 -12.80
N HIS A 473 -23.59 -13.84 -12.05
CA HIS A 473 -24.69 -12.92 -12.30
C HIS A 473 -24.18 -11.48 -12.28
N PHE A 474 -23.56 -11.06 -11.19
CA PHE A 474 -22.99 -9.72 -11.06
C PHE A 474 -22.07 -9.36 -12.22
N SER A 475 -21.25 -10.32 -12.68
CA SER A 475 -20.34 -10.10 -13.79
C SER A 475 -21.04 -9.99 -15.14
N ALA A 476 -22.08 -10.80 -15.38
CA ALA A 476 -22.90 -10.68 -16.58
C ALA A 476 -23.59 -9.31 -16.62
N THR A 477 -24.28 -8.93 -15.54
CA THR A 477 -24.99 -7.65 -15.43
C THR A 477 -24.02 -6.46 -15.53
N THR A 478 -22.89 -6.49 -14.81
CA THR A 478 -21.88 -5.42 -14.86
C THR A 478 -21.32 -5.26 -16.27
N LEU A 479 -20.98 -6.37 -16.94
CA LEU A 479 -20.46 -6.32 -18.31
C LEU A 479 -21.54 -5.81 -19.29
N GLY A 480 -22.80 -6.18 -19.07
CA GLY A 480 -23.95 -5.67 -19.83
C GLY A 480 -24.05 -4.16 -19.74
N TYR A 481 -23.99 -3.59 -18.53
CA TYR A 481 -23.98 -2.14 -18.35
C TYR A 481 -22.76 -1.46 -18.95
N LEU A 482 -21.57 -2.05 -18.83
CA LEU A 482 -20.34 -1.49 -19.42
C LEU A 482 -20.35 -1.52 -20.95
N LEU A 483 -21.14 -2.41 -21.56
CA LEU A 483 -21.29 -2.53 -23.02
C LEU A 483 -22.42 -1.64 -23.55
N TRP A 484 -23.58 -1.68 -22.92
CA TRP A 484 -24.83 -1.10 -23.43
C TRP A 484 -25.22 0.23 -22.78
N GLY A 485 -24.46 0.65 -21.76
CA GLY A 485 -24.70 1.83 -20.96
C GLY A 485 -25.61 1.56 -19.76
N VAL A 486 -25.48 2.40 -18.73
CA VAL A 486 -26.39 2.41 -17.58
C VAL A 486 -27.57 3.33 -17.90
N PRO A 487 -28.79 2.82 -18.00
CA PRO A 487 -29.97 3.65 -18.19
C PRO A 487 -30.18 4.45 -16.91
N VAL A 488 -30.57 5.73 -17.03
CA VAL A 488 -31.04 6.51 -15.89
C VAL A 488 -32.54 6.70 -16.09
N PRO A 489 -33.40 5.88 -15.44
CA PRO A 489 -34.84 5.80 -15.72
C PRO A 489 -35.58 7.13 -15.75
N HIS A 490 -35.10 8.13 -14.99
CA HIS A 490 -35.74 9.44 -14.84
C HIS A 490 -35.22 10.54 -15.80
N VAL A 491 -34.25 10.24 -16.69
CA VAL A 491 -33.59 11.25 -17.56
C VAL A 491 -33.96 11.12 -19.05
N GLY A 492 -34.90 10.24 -19.40
CA GLY A 492 -35.64 10.31 -20.68
C GLY A 492 -34.89 9.87 -21.95
N ASN A 493 -33.72 9.24 -21.83
CA ASN A 493 -33.04 8.62 -22.96
C ASN A 493 -32.43 7.29 -22.49
N VAL A 494 -33.11 6.17 -22.75
CA VAL A 494 -32.80 4.89 -22.09
C VAL A 494 -32.65 3.78 -23.12
N SER A 495 -31.40 3.35 -23.34
CA SER A 495 -31.07 2.07 -23.95
C SER A 495 -31.34 0.98 -22.91
N PHE A 496 -32.51 0.33 -22.95
CA PHE A 496 -32.92 -0.69 -21.96
C PHE A 496 -32.07 -1.97 -21.97
N VAL A 497 -31.17 -2.11 -22.95
CA VAL A 497 -30.40 -3.33 -23.19
C VAL A 497 -29.44 -3.63 -22.03
N GLY A 498 -28.92 -2.61 -21.35
CA GLY A 498 -28.12 -2.80 -20.13
C GLY A 498 -28.90 -3.50 -19.03
N ASP A 499 -30.14 -3.06 -18.75
CA ASP A 499 -30.99 -3.66 -17.71
C ASP A 499 -31.48 -5.07 -18.08
N LEU A 500 -31.60 -5.39 -19.37
CA LEU A 500 -31.89 -6.75 -19.84
C LEU A 500 -30.74 -7.73 -19.60
N GLY A 501 -29.57 -7.23 -19.22
CA GLY A 501 -28.46 -8.06 -18.73
C GLY A 501 -28.59 -8.43 -17.25
N GLY A 502 -29.62 -7.95 -16.53
CA GLY A 502 -29.84 -8.15 -15.10
C GLY A 502 -31.30 -7.95 -14.68
N TRP A 503 -31.55 -7.03 -13.74
CA TRP A 503 -32.83 -6.94 -13.00
C TRP A 503 -34.10 -6.88 -13.84
N LEU A 504 -34.06 -6.24 -15.02
CA LEU A 504 -35.25 -6.12 -15.86
C LEU A 504 -35.57 -7.46 -16.53
N LEU A 505 -34.55 -8.20 -16.97
CA LEU A 505 -34.78 -9.54 -17.50
C LEU A 505 -35.30 -10.46 -16.39
N ASP A 506 -34.69 -10.44 -15.21
CA ASP A 506 -35.16 -11.24 -14.07
C ASP A 506 -36.60 -10.95 -13.66
N LEU A 507 -36.97 -9.66 -13.60
CA LEU A 507 -38.36 -9.26 -13.34
C LEU A 507 -39.32 -9.79 -14.41
N LEU A 508 -38.94 -9.73 -15.69
CA LEU A 508 -39.75 -10.26 -16.78
C LEU A 508 -39.82 -11.79 -16.73
N SER A 509 -38.74 -12.48 -16.36
CA SER A 509 -38.67 -13.94 -16.20
C SER A 509 -39.72 -14.48 -15.25
N MET A 510 -40.11 -13.69 -14.25
CA MET A 510 -41.09 -14.10 -13.24
C MET A 510 -42.46 -14.41 -13.85
N PHE A 511 -42.80 -13.85 -15.02
CA PHE A 511 -44.06 -14.12 -15.69
C PHE A 511 -44.19 -15.57 -16.18
N SER A 512 -43.10 -16.34 -16.28
CA SER A 512 -43.17 -17.79 -16.50
C SER A 512 -43.91 -18.54 -15.38
N GLY A 513 -43.91 -17.99 -14.16
CA GLY A 513 -44.61 -18.55 -13.01
C GLY A 513 -45.99 -17.94 -12.75
N ILE A 514 -46.45 -17.02 -13.59
CA ILE A 514 -47.70 -16.28 -13.43
C ILE A 514 -48.70 -16.75 -14.48
N ASP A 515 -49.93 -17.03 -14.07
CA ASP A 515 -51.02 -17.33 -14.98
C ASP A 515 -51.22 -16.15 -15.97
N PRO A 516 -51.25 -16.37 -17.30
CA PRO A 516 -51.50 -15.31 -18.28
C PRO A 516 -52.75 -14.47 -18.00
N ASP A 517 -53.77 -15.07 -17.37
CA ASP A 517 -55.03 -14.43 -17.02
C ASP A 517 -55.08 -13.89 -15.58
N ALA A 518 -53.94 -13.88 -14.86
CA ALA A 518 -53.85 -13.37 -13.49
C ALA A 518 -54.27 -11.89 -13.40
N SER A 519 -55.01 -11.56 -12.34
CA SER A 519 -55.36 -10.16 -12.03
C SER A 519 -54.11 -9.34 -11.70
N THR A 520 -54.16 -8.03 -11.94
CA THR A 520 -53.05 -7.11 -11.60
C THR A 520 -52.67 -7.19 -10.12
N SER A 521 -53.62 -7.36 -9.20
CA SER A 521 -53.32 -7.56 -7.78
C SER A 521 -52.54 -8.84 -7.52
N ALA A 522 -52.88 -9.94 -8.21
CA ALA A 522 -52.18 -11.22 -8.07
C ALA A 522 -50.76 -11.14 -8.62
N VAL A 523 -50.56 -10.43 -9.74
CA VAL A 523 -49.21 -10.17 -10.29
C VAL A 523 -48.38 -9.36 -9.30
N GLU A 524 -48.92 -8.25 -8.78
CA GLU A 524 -48.21 -7.39 -7.83
C GLU A 524 -47.77 -8.16 -6.58
N ASP A 525 -48.69 -8.92 -5.97
CA ASP A 525 -48.40 -9.69 -4.76
C ASP A 525 -47.43 -10.85 -5.03
N TYR A 526 -47.52 -11.51 -6.20
CA TYR A 526 -46.56 -12.54 -6.60
C TYR A 526 -45.15 -11.95 -6.75
N VAL A 527 -45.01 -10.83 -7.45
CA VAL A 527 -43.70 -10.18 -7.63
C VAL A 527 -43.13 -9.74 -6.28
N PHE A 528 -43.94 -9.07 -5.45
CA PHE A 528 -43.52 -8.65 -4.11
C PHE A 528 -43.05 -9.83 -3.23
N ALA A 529 -43.74 -10.97 -3.30
CA ALA A 529 -43.40 -12.15 -2.50
C ALA A 529 -42.09 -12.82 -2.94
N ASN A 530 -41.74 -12.75 -4.23
CA ASN A 530 -40.64 -13.53 -4.79
C ASN A 530 -39.35 -12.73 -5.02
N VAL A 531 -39.43 -11.45 -5.38
CA VAL A 531 -38.24 -10.59 -5.56
C VAL A 531 -37.46 -10.52 -4.25
N GLY A 532 -36.18 -10.87 -4.31
CA GLY A 532 -35.29 -10.85 -3.15
C GLY A 532 -35.65 -11.90 -2.09
N SER A 533 -36.44 -12.92 -2.43
CA SER A 533 -36.75 -14.01 -1.51
C SER A 533 -35.59 -15.01 -1.40
N ALA A 534 -35.67 -15.96 -0.46
CA ALA A 534 -34.59 -16.95 -0.25
C ALA A 534 -34.44 -17.98 -1.39
N GLY A 535 -35.35 -17.99 -2.37
CA GLY A 535 -35.31 -18.87 -3.53
C GLY A 535 -36.09 -18.28 -4.71
N GLY A 536 -36.32 -19.08 -5.76
CA GLY A 536 -37.01 -18.62 -6.98
C GLY A 536 -36.07 -17.99 -8.01
N SER A 537 -36.64 -17.55 -9.13
CA SER A 537 -35.91 -17.06 -10.31
C SER A 537 -35.40 -15.62 -10.21
N PHE A 538 -35.80 -14.88 -9.17
CA PHE A 538 -35.28 -13.54 -8.87
C PHE A 538 -35.07 -13.41 -7.35
N GLY A 539 -34.22 -14.30 -6.82
CA GLY A 539 -33.97 -14.43 -5.39
C GLY A 539 -33.08 -13.31 -4.84
N TRP A 540 -32.74 -13.40 -3.54
CA TRP A 540 -31.89 -12.43 -2.86
C TRP A 540 -30.52 -12.26 -3.51
N LYS A 541 -29.89 -13.37 -3.93
CA LYS A 541 -28.55 -13.32 -4.54
C LYS A 541 -28.55 -12.62 -5.89
N ASP A 542 -29.56 -12.87 -6.72
CA ASP A 542 -29.74 -12.24 -8.02
C ASP A 542 -30.02 -10.74 -7.86
N LEU A 543 -31.00 -10.39 -7.01
CA LEU A 543 -31.31 -8.99 -6.69
C LEU A 543 -30.08 -8.22 -6.23
N LEU A 544 -29.29 -8.83 -5.35
CA LEU A 544 -28.10 -8.19 -4.82
C LEU A 544 -26.99 -8.05 -5.86
N ALA A 545 -26.82 -9.07 -6.71
CA ALA A 545 -25.87 -9.04 -7.82
C ALA A 545 -26.22 -7.95 -8.85
N ASP A 546 -27.50 -7.78 -9.15
CA ASP A 546 -27.99 -6.73 -10.04
C ASP A 546 -27.84 -5.33 -9.46
N VAL A 547 -28.21 -5.16 -8.19
CA VAL A 547 -28.05 -3.90 -7.44
C VAL A 547 -26.59 -3.50 -7.43
N ASP A 548 -25.69 -4.41 -7.05
CA ASP A 548 -24.26 -4.14 -7.02
C ASP A 548 -23.72 -3.85 -8.42
N ALA A 549 -24.16 -4.58 -9.45
CA ALA A 549 -23.74 -4.34 -10.84
C ALA A 549 -24.17 -2.97 -11.37
N TYR A 550 -25.42 -2.58 -11.12
CA TYR A 550 -25.92 -1.25 -11.47
C TYR A 550 -25.12 -0.17 -10.76
N LEU A 551 -24.89 -0.30 -9.45
CA LEU A 551 -24.15 0.70 -8.67
C LEU A 551 -22.68 0.80 -9.09
N VAL A 552 -22.01 -0.33 -9.38
CA VAL A 552 -20.65 -0.32 -9.98
C VAL A 552 -20.67 0.49 -11.26
N ALA A 553 -21.56 0.15 -12.19
CA ALA A 553 -21.55 0.76 -13.51
C ALA A 553 -21.99 2.23 -13.48
N PHE A 554 -22.97 2.59 -12.64
CA PHE A 554 -23.50 3.94 -12.49
C PHE A 554 -22.44 4.89 -11.92
N HIS A 555 -21.68 4.43 -10.92
CA HIS A 555 -20.67 5.25 -10.27
C HIS A 555 -19.32 5.23 -10.97
N THR A 556 -19.03 4.23 -11.81
CA THR A 556 -17.80 4.18 -12.60
C THR A 556 -17.81 5.31 -13.64
N PRO A 557 -16.96 6.34 -13.52
CA PRO A 557 -16.91 7.41 -14.50
C PRO A 557 -16.37 6.81 -15.80
N THR A 558 -17.16 6.86 -16.87
CA THR A 558 -16.73 6.42 -18.21
C THR A 558 -15.53 7.22 -18.74
N ALA A 559 -15.14 8.31 -18.07
CA ALA A 559 -14.03 9.19 -18.42
C ALA A 559 -12.80 9.13 -17.48
N ASP A 560 -12.83 8.39 -16.36
CA ASP A 560 -11.69 8.35 -15.43
C ASP A 560 -10.73 7.20 -15.77
N ALA A 561 -9.70 7.51 -16.57
CA ALA A 561 -8.70 6.54 -17.02
C ALA A 561 -7.89 5.90 -15.88
N ASN A 562 -8.00 6.43 -14.66
CA ASN A 562 -7.31 5.93 -13.47
C ASN A 562 -8.27 5.19 -12.51
N ALA A 563 -9.56 5.10 -12.82
CA ALA A 563 -10.52 4.40 -11.99
C ALA A 563 -10.19 2.90 -11.91
N VAL A 564 -9.89 2.45 -10.70
CA VAL A 564 -9.62 1.05 -10.38
C VAL A 564 -10.92 0.37 -9.97
N ALA A 565 -11.24 -0.75 -10.61
CA ALA A 565 -12.50 -1.46 -10.42
C ALA A 565 -12.72 -1.88 -8.97
N VAL A 566 -11.66 -2.34 -8.31
CA VAL A 566 -11.75 -2.78 -6.92
C VAL A 566 -12.04 -1.65 -5.94
N ASP A 567 -11.73 -0.40 -6.28
CA ASP A 567 -12.09 0.75 -5.43
C ASP A 567 -13.58 1.07 -5.53
N TRP A 568 -14.19 0.86 -6.70
CA TRP A 568 -15.65 0.88 -6.83
C TRP A 568 -16.27 -0.28 -6.07
N LEU A 569 -15.81 -1.50 -6.28
CA LEU A 569 -16.29 -2.66 -5.54
C LEU A 569 -16.21 -2.43 -4.03
N ARG A 570 -15.10 -1.86 -3.54
CA ARG A 570 -14.92 -1.47 -2.13
C ARG A 570 -15.97 -0.47 -1.67
N LYS A 571 -16.19 0.62 -2.42
CA LYS A 571 -17.18 1.65 -2.05
C LYS A 571 -18.57 1.07 -1.89
N ILE A 572 -18.94 0.11 -2.74
CA ILE A 572 -20.28 -0.46 -2.74
C ILE A 572 -20.37 -1.57 -1.71
N TRP A 573 -19.31 -2.36 -1.48
CA TRP A 573 -19.30 -3.46 -0.52
C TRP A 573 -18.94 -3.04 0.91
N ILE A 574 -18.58 -1.80 1.19
CA ILE A 574 -18.47 -1.30 2.58
C ILE A 574 -19.87 -1.11 3.22
N PRO A 575 -20.83 -0.42 2.56
CA PRO A 575 -22.22 -0.36 3.00
C PRO A 575 -22.88 -1.74 3.13
N SER A 576 -23.88 -1.85 4.03
CA SER A 576 -24.64 -3.10 4.18
C SER A 576 -25.49 -3.42 2.95
N PRO A 577 -25.83 -4.70 2.69
CA PRO A 577 -26.68 -5.08 1.56
C PRO A 577 -27.98 -4.27 1.46
N ALA A 578 -28.68 -4.05 2.57
CA ALA A 578 -29.88 -3.23 2.62
C ALA A 578 -29.61 -1.77 2.18
N ARG A 579 -28.47 -1.19 2.59
CA ARG A 579 -28.09 0.17 2.17
C ARG A 579 -27.82 0.26 0.68
N ARG A 580 -27.28 -0.79 0.07
CA ARG A 580 -27.02 -0.85 -1.38
C ARG A 580 -28.32 -0.93 -2.17
N VAL A 581 -29.28 -1.75 -1.71
CA VAL A 581 -30.62 -1.79 -2.31
C VAL A 581 -31.32 -0.43 -2.20
N ALA A 582 -31.20 0.23 -1.05
CA ALA A 582 -31.74 1.58 -0.85
C ALA A 582 -31.12 2.59 -1.82
N GLU A 583 -29.79 2.54 -1.99
CA GLU A 583 -29.08 3.40 -2.92
C GLU A 583 -29.52 3.14 -4.36
N PHE A 584 -29.62 1.88 -4.79
CA PHE A 584 -30.13 1.53 -6.11
C PHE A 584 -31.54 2.08 -6.35
N TYR A 585 -32.47 1.89 -5.40
CA TYR A 585 -33.84 2.41 -5.51
C TYR A 585 -33.86 3.94 -5.59
N GLU A 586 -32.96 4.61 -4.87
CA GLU A 586 -32.77 6.06 -4.93
C GLU A 586 -32.22 6.52 -6.27
N VAL A 587 -31.10 5.95 -6.74
CA VAL A 587 -30.42 6.46 -7.95
C VAL A 587 -31.12 6.05 -9.25
N ALA A 588 -31.71 4.85 -9.31
CA ALA A 588 -32.41 4.40 -10.49
C ALA A 588 -33.82 5.01 -10.55
N PHE A 589 -34.54 5.02 -9.42
CA PHE A 589 -35.99 5.29 -9.41
C PHE A 589 -36.42 6.43 -8.48
N VAL A 590 -35.50 7.23 -7.95
CA VAL A 590 -35.80 8.32 -6.99
C VAL A 590 -36.68 7.85 -5.83
N SER A 591 -36.46 6.61 -5.37
CA SER A 591 -37.24 5.94 -4.32
C SER A 591 -38.75 6.00 -4.54
N SER A 592 -39.20 5.77 -5.78
CA SER A 592 -40.61 5.97 -6.19
C SER A 592 -41.13 4.81 -7.03
N ALA A 593 -42.21 4.18 -6.56
CA ALA A 593 -42.96 3.17 -7.31
C ALA A 593 -43.47 3.71 -8.65
N THR A 594 -43.94 4.97 -8.66
CA THR A 594 -44.37 5.65 -9.89
C THR A 594 -43.24 5.75 -10.92
N SER A 595 -41.99 5.93 -10.48
CA SER A 595 -40.84 5.98 -11.39
C SER A 595 -40.54 4.60 -11.99
N VAL A 596 -40.67 3.52 -11.20
CA VAL A 596 -40.55 2.14 -11.69
C VAL A 596 -41.63 1.85 -12.74
N GLU A 597 -42.89 2.20 -12.44
CA GLU A 597 -44.01 2.02 -13.38
C GLU A 597 -43.80 2.80 -14.69
N SER A 598 -43.40 4.07 -14.59
CA SER A 598 -43.12 4.91 -15.76
C SER A 598 -41.99 4.35 -16.62
N TYR A 599 -40.97 3.78 -15.97
CA TYR A 599 -39.87 3.13 -16.67
C TYR A 599 -40.32 1.89 -17.44
N LEU A 600 -41.05 0.99 -16.78
CA LEU A 600 -41.57 -0.22 -17.40
C LEU A 600 -42.60 0.06 -18.49
N GLN A 601 -43.40 1.12 -18.35
CA GLN A 601 -44.29 1.61 -19.41
C GLN A 601 -43.50 1.98 -20.67
N THR A 602 -42.44 2.76 -20.49
CA THR A 602 -41.58 3.22 -21.59
C THR A 602 -40.88 2.02 -22.25
N PHE A 603 -40.35 1.09 -21.45
CA PHE A 603 -39.78 -0.16 -21.95
C PHE A 603 -40.80 -0.95 -22.77
N ASN A 604 -42.01 -1.16 -22.25
CA ASN A 604 -43.02 -1.95 -22.93
C ASN A 604 -43.41 -1.36 -24.30
N TRP A 605 -43.41 -0.03 -24.44
CA TRP A 605 -43.61 0.64 -25.73
C TRP A 605 -42.41 0.54 -26.68
N ALA A 606 -41.20 0.43 -26.14
CA ALA A 606 -39.96 0.29 -26.90
C ALA A 606 -39.54 -1.17 -27.15
N ALA A 607 -40.27 -2.15 -26.61
CA ALA A 607 -39.83 -3.55 -26.59
C ALA A 607 -39.65 -4.18 -27.99
N ASP A 608 -40.33 -3.65 -29.01
CA ASP A 608 -40.19 -4.08 -30.41
C ASP A 608 -39.25 -3.19 -31.23
N ALA A 609 -38.71 -2.13 -30.64
CA ALA A 609 -37.82 -1.21 -31.36
C ALA A 609 -36.50 -1.89 -31.72
N SER A 610 -35.92 -1.50 -32.85
CA SER A 610 -34.56 -1.89 -33.19
C SER A 610 -33.57 -1.14 -32.31
N VAL A 611 -32.57 -1.85 -31.78
CA VAL A 611 -31.49 -1.25 -31.00
C VAL A 611 -30.20 -1.32 -31.83
N PRO A 612 -29.50 -0.19 -32.07
CA PRO A 612 -28.23 -0.21 -32.77
C PRO A 612 -27.23 -1.18 -32.13
N GLY A 613 -26.69 -2.10 -32.92
CA GLY A 613 -25.71 -3.10 -32.46
C GLY A 613 -26.34 -4.38 -31.87
N LEU A 614 -27.66 -4.44 -31.69
CA LEU A 614 -28.38 -5.65 -31.29
C LEU A 614 -29.25 -6.14 -32.45
N ASP A 615 -28.96 -7.35 -32.94
CA ASP A 615 -29.62 -7.91 -34.14
C ASP A 615 -31.07 -8.40 -33.90
N ILE A 616 -31.55 -8.32 -32.65
CA ILE A 616 -32.89 -8.76 -32.22
C ILE A 616 -33.56 -7.66 -31.37
N SER A 617 -34.90 -7.57 -31.41
CA SER A 617 -35.62 -6.63 -30.54
C SER A 617 -35.52 -7.05 -29.07
N PRO A 618 -35.61 -6.11 -28.10
CA PRO A 618 -35.70 -6.42 -26.67
C PRO A 618 -36.70 -7.52 -26.32
N ARG A 619 -37.92 -7.46 -26.90
CA ARG A 619 -38.93 -8.51 -26.73
C ARG A 619 -38.44 -9.84 -27.26
N SER A 620 -37.84 -9.86 -28.46
CA SER A 620 -37.33 -11.09 -29.05
C SER A 620 -36.20 -11.69 -28.23
N LEU A 621 -35.34 -10.86 -27.61
CA LEU A 621 -34.30 -11.31 -26.68
C LEU A 621 -34.92 -12.03 -25.48
N VAL A 622 -35.91 -11.42 -24.81
CA VAL A 622 -36.62 -12.01 -23.66
C VAL A 622 -37.35 -13.31 -24.03
N MET A 623 -38.03 -13.34 -25.19
CA MET A 623 -38.76 -14.54 -25.63
C MET A 623 -37.83 -15.66 -26.11
N SER A 624 -36.72 -15.33 -26.80
CA SER A 624 -35.77 -16.33 -27.34
C SER A 624 -34.87 -16.95 -26.29
N ALA A 625 -34.65 -16.24 -25.17
CA ALA A 625 -34.00 -16.78 -23.98
C ALA A 625 -34.83 -17.86 -23.28
N GLY A 626 -36.05 -18.16 -23.75
CA GLY A 626 -36.95 -19.15 -23.17
C GLY A 626 -37.52 -18.71 -21.81
N THR A 627 -37.47 -17.40 -21.56
CA THR A 627 -37.69 -16.82 -20.24
C THR A 627 -39.17 -16.70 -19.88
N ILE A 628 -40.03 -16.50 -20.88
CA ILE A 628 -41.49 -16.41 -20.74
C ILE A 628 -42.18 -17.01 -21.97
N ASP A 629 -43.31 -17.69 -21.77
CA ASP A 629 -44.09 -18.32 -22.85
C ASP A 629 -45.13 -17.36 -23.47
N PHE A 630 -45.38 -16.22 -22.82
CA PHE A 630 -46.29 -15.18 -23.28
C PHE A 630 -45.75 -13.80 -22.89
N TRP A 631 -46.14 -12.77 -23.65
CA TRP A 631 -45.83 -11.38 -23.29
C TRP A 631 -46.95 -10.81 -22.40
N PRO A 632 -46.65 -10.31 -21.19
CA PRO A 632 -47.67 -9.76 -20.30
C PRO A 632 -48.34 -8.49 -20.87
N SER A 633 -49.60 -8.27 -20.49
CA SER A 633 -50.29 -7.02 -20.81
C SER A 633 -49.62 -5.83 -20.12
N LEU A 634 -49.81 -4.60 -20.65
CA LEU A 634 -49.25 -3.40 -20.02
C LEU A 634 -49.68 -3.28 -18.55
N ASP A 635 -50.95 -3.56 -18.23
CA ASP A 635 -51.45 -3.47 -16.85
C ASP A 635 -50.76 -4.48 -15.91
N GLN A 636 -50.45 -5.67 -16.41
CA GLN A 636 -49.67 -6.68 -15.67
C GLN A 636 -48.21 -6.24 -15.50
N VAL A 637 -47.59 -5.63 -16.51
CA VAL A 637 -46.23 -5.07 -16.43
C VAL A 637 -46.16 -3.96 -15.38
N LEU A 638 -47.14 -3.04 -15.36
CA LEU A 638 -47.21 -1.98 -14.35
C LEU A 638 -47.44 -2.55 -12.94
N ALA A 639 -48.26 -3.59 -12.82
CA ALA A 639 -48.45 -4.30 -11.56
C ALA A 639 -47.18 -4.97 -11.04
N ALA A 640 -46.40 -5.59 -11.93
CA ALA A 640 -45.08 -6.11 -11.59
C ALA A 640 -44.13 -4.99 -11.12
N GLY A 641 -44.17 -3.82 -11.75
CA GLY A 641 -43.42 -2.63 -11.30
C GLY A 641 -43.73 -2.20 -9.88
N ARG A 642 -45.01 -2.16 -9.50
CA ARG A 642 -45.41 -1.87 -8.11
C ARG A 642 -44.94 -2.93 -7.13
N GLY A 643 -45.04 -4.21 -7.51
CA GLY A 643 -44.57 -5.34 -6.69
C GLY A 643 -43.06 -5.27 -6.47
N PHE A 644 -42.30 -4.94 -7.52
CA PHE A 644 -40.86 -4.75 -7.47
C PHE A 644 -40.47 -3.57 -6.57
N ALA A 645 -41.12 -2.41 -6.72
CA ALA A 645 -40.88 -1.24 -5.86
C ALA A 645 -41.13 -1.57 -4.37
N ARG A 646 -42.24 -2.27 -4.06
CA ARG A 646 -42.53 -2.75 -2.70
C ARG A 646 -41.44 -3.70 -2.18
N ALA A 647 -40.88 -4.55 -3.05
CA ALA A 647 -39.82 -5.48 -2.66
C ALA A 647 -38.49 -4.74 -2.38
N LEU A 648 -38.14 -3.73 -3.19
CA LEU A 648 -36.99 -2.86 -2.95
C LEU A 648 -37.14 -2.10 -1.63
N GLU A 649 -38.32 -1.54 -1.35
CA GLU A 649 -38.59 -0.86 -0.07
C GLU A 649 -38.46 -1.80 1.13
N ARG A 650 -38.93 -3.05 1.01
CA ARG A 650 -38.75 -4.08 2.06
C ARG A 650 -37.26 -4.36 2.27
N ALA A 651 -36.54 -4.69 1.20
CA ALA A 651 -35.12 -5.05 1.25
C ALA A 651 -34.23 -3.90 1.76
N SER A 652 -34.61 -2.64 1.49
CA SER A 652 -33.89 -1.45 1.94
C SER A 652 -33.97 -1.20 3.45
N ASN A 653 -35.00 -1.73 4.12
CA ASN A 653 -35.30 -1.46 5.53
C ASN A 653 -35.04 -2.66 6.45
N ASP A 654 -34.70 -3.82 5.89
CA ASP A 654 -34.65 -5.08 6.63
C ASP A 654 -33.21 -5.48 6.97
N ALA A 655 -32.89 -5.42 8.26
CA ALA A 655 -31.59 -5.81 8.80
C ALA A 655 -31.37 -7.35 8.80
N GLU A 656 -32.40 -8.17 8.53
CA GLU A 656 -32.22 -9.63 8.39
C GLU A 656 -31.30 -9.99 7.21
N TRP A 657 -31.23 -9.13 6.20
CA TRP A 657 -30.41 -9.34 5.00
C TRP A 657 -28.94 -9.00 5.19
N ASP A 658 -28.56 -8.47 6.35
CA ASP A 658 -27.14 -8.22 6.68
C ASP A 658 -26.39 -9.53 7.04
N TRP A 659 -27.10 -10.65 7.18
CA TRP A 659 -26.54 -11.95 7.66
C TRP A 659 -26.85 -13.17 6.77
N LYS A 660 -27.78 -13.05 5.82
CA LYS A 660 -28.13 -14.10 4.83
C LYS A 660 -27.29 -13.93 3.57
#